data_AF-A0A9E3EH31-F1
#
_entry.id   AF-A0A9E3EH31-F1
#
_cell.length_a   1.000
_cell.length_b   1.000
_cell.length_c   1.000
_cell.angle_alpha   90.00
_cell.angle_beta   90.00
_cell.angle_gamma   90.00
#
_symmetry.space_group_name_H-M   'P 1'
#
loop_
_entity.id
_entity.type
_entity.pdbx_description
1 polymer ?
#
loop_
_entity_poly.entity_id
_entity_poly.type
_entity_poly.pdbx_seq_one_letter_code
_entity_poly.pdbx_strand_id
1 'polypeptide(L)'
;MRDNKRFWALLAFTIAGLALTGRAQDKLELASVTLNAKSVVGGNQVQGMVTLTRAAEDDIEVSLAADPPDAASLPKQVLVTKGSTSAAFTITTAVSKLSVGGEDAVIGIYANYQVTKHASFTILAPVGFDSMVDRVIQREHLFVEAMKAMHPLVETYIQNIREDKEHNLAPTGDTYFLGRGDFSGIPEEAVFKQQTASAGHLVSPFKTIASLFQTRYLPNGFAQMALVDRDFSKHNYYFEYVRQEFLGEVRCIVVDVRPREKAPKGLFEGRIWVEDRDFNIVRFNGVYTRNSRYKQYLHFDSWRSNLKPGVWLPAYIYSEETDPEHDHPGVPMFKSQTRLWGYDVEGLKHSSEMTAMQVDGVVEASEGAMDSGPVESARLWERMAEDNALDYLQKVGLLAPAGEVDKVLQTVVNNLIITNKLDIVPEVRVRILLTTPLESFTIGHTIVLSRGLIDVLPDEASLAMMLSHELAHIALGHKLNTKFAFTDRFFFPDPATFERIDFSRSNLDESAADRKALELLNSSPYKDKLATAGLFLRELEEQAPVLTNLIRPHLGNPLGSKQNTRLNKLNAAAPPLQDKNIMQMAALPLGSRIKVDAWSNHLSLLNVKPVALLSAEEKMPFKVTPFNLYLKRLPDQEMVGHSWQPALEKDREEVVR
;
A
#
# COMPACT_ATOMS: atom_id res chain seq x y z
N MET A 1 -8.70 -66.69 -39.14
CA MET A 1 -8.54 -66.17 -40.53
C MET A 1 -7.96 -64.77 -40.41
N ARG A 2 -6.64 -64.64 -40.63
CA ARG A 2 -6.03 -63.91 -41.77
C ARG A 2 -6.42 -62.43 -41.79
N ASP A 3 -5.53 -61.45 -41.81
CA ASP A 3 -4.08 -61.36 -41.83
C ASP A 3 -3.82 -59.84 -41.78
N ASN A 4 -2.92 -59.33 -40.94
CA ASN A 4 -1.99 -58.26 -41.35
C ASN A 4 -1.00 -57.92 -40.25
N LYS A 5 -0.08 -58.87 -40.03
CA LYS A 5 1.34 -58.74 -40.38
C LYS A 5 1.90 -57.31 -40.50
N ARG A 6 1.76 -56.51 -39.45
CA ARG A 6 2.64 -55.38 -39.11
C ARG A 6 3.07 -55.37 -37.64
N PHE A 7 2.85 -56.47 -36.92
CA PHE A 7 3.10 -56.53 -35.47
C PHE A 7 4.28 -57.43 -35.05
N TRP A 8 4.91 -58.19 -35.96
CA TRP A 8 5.95 -59.18 -35.61
C TRP A 8 6.99 -59.46 -36.71
N ALA A 9 7.64 -58.44 -37.26
CA ALA A 9 8.77 -58.64 -38.18
C ALA A 9 9.89 -57.60 -37.97
N LEU A 10 10.69 -57.81 -36.91
CA LEU A 10 12.08 -57.35 -36.67
C LEU A 10 12.43 -57.71 -35.20
N LEU A 11 12.56 -59.01 -34.89
CA LEU A 11 13.82 -59.78 -34.83
C LEU A 11 14.69 -59.44 -33.60
N ALA A 12 14.74 -60.39 -32.67
CA ALA A 12 15.68 -60.40 -31.55
C ALA A 12 17.09 -60.75 -32.03
N PHE A 13 18.02 -59.77 -32.03
CA PHE A 13 19.43 -59.84 -31.60
C PHE A 13 20.08 -58.45 -31.82
N THR A 14 20.49 -57.79 -30.72
CA THR A 14 21.49 -56.71 -30.58
C THR A 14 21.70 -55.68 -31.72
N ILE A 15 21.45 -54.39 -31.46
CA ILE A 15 22.33 -53.23 -31.78
C ILE A 15 21.85 -51.97 -31.03
N ALA A 16 22.85 -51.22 -30.56
CA ALA A 16 22.86 -49.94 -29.87
C ALA A 16 21.75 -48.92 -30.19
N GLY A 17 21.23 -48.35 -29.11
CA GLY A 17 20.61 -47.04 -29.05
C GLY A 17 20.67 -46.60 -27.60
N LEU A 18 21.90 -46.41 -27.10
CA LEU A 18 22.19 -45.84 -25.79
C LEU A 18 21.19 -44.72 -25.48
N ALA A 19 20.79 -44.64 -24.22
CA ALA A 19 20.34 -43.41 -23.61
C ALA A 19 21.24 -42.25 -24.10
N LEU A 20 20.70 -41.47 -25.03
CA LEU A 20 21.11 -40.10 -25.32
C LEU A 20 20.27 -39.17 -24.42
N THR A 21 20.08 -39.54 -23.15
CA THR A 21 20.27 -38.51 -22.14
C THR A 21 21.77 -38.29 -22.16
N GLY A 22 22.20 -37.33 -22.97
CA GLY A 22 23.57 -36.85 -22.92
C GLY A 22 23.89 -36.69 -21.44
N ARG A 23 24.92 -37.41 -20.98
CA ARG A 23 25.70 -36.93 -19.84
C ARG A 23 25.88 -35.46 -20.16
N ALA A 24 25.15 -34.59 -19.46
CA ALA A 24 25.61 -33.23 -19.29
C ALA A 24 27.03 -33.45 -18.77
N GLN A 25 27.97 -33.24 -19.68
CA GLN A 25 29.37 -33.42 -19.43
C GLN A 25 29.60 -32.66 -18.13
N ASP A 26 30.10 -33.35 -17.09
CA ASP A 26 30.40 -32.76 -15.78
C ASP A 26 31.64 -31.86 -15.96
N LYS A 27 31.46 -30.88 -16.83
CA LYS A 27 32.46 -30.01 -17.40
C LYS A 27 32.76 -29.02 -16.31
N LEU A 28 34.01 -29.02 -15.88
CA LEU A 28 34.50 -28.01 -14.97
C LEU A 28 34.49 -26.69 -15.74
N GLU A 29 33.57 -25.82 -15.37
CA GLU A 29 33.35 -24.53 -16.02
C GLU A 29 32.89 -23.50 -14.98
N LEU A 30 32.84 -22.24 -15.40
CA LEU A 30 32.39 -21.16 -14.54
C LEU A 30 30.86 -21.21 -14.34
N ALA A 31 30.42 -21.43 -13.09
CA ALA A 31 29.01 -21.44 -12.72
C ALA A 31 28.46 -20.01 -12.59
N SER A 32 29.19 -19.14 -11.88
CA SER A 32 28.77 -17.75 -11.64
C SER A 32 29.93 -16.80 -11.36
N VAL A 33 29.64 -15.52 -11.54
CA VAL A 33 30.38 -14.40 -10.95
C VAL A 33 29.39 -13.55 -10.17
N THR A 34 29.70 -13.22 -8.92
CA THR A 34 28.81 -12.45 -8.04
C THR A 34 29.57 -11.29 -7.43
N LEU A 35 28.87 -10.17 -7.21
CA LEU A 35 29.41 -8.97 -6.58
C LEU A 35 28.71 -8.76 -5.24
N ASN A 36 29.44 -8.26 -4.24
CA ASN A 36 28.88 -7.97 -2.92
C ASN A 36 28.04 -6.68 -2.86
N ALA A 37 28.14 -5.82 -3.87
CA ALA A 37 27.41 -4.56 -3.96
C ALA A 37 26.92 -4.33 -5.40
N LYS A 38 25.69 -3.81 -5.54
CA LYS A 38 25.11 -3.43 -6.84
C LYS A 38 25.44 -1.99 -7.26
N SER A 39 25.93 -1.16 -6.34
CA SER A 39 26.36 0.21 -6.63
C SER A 39 27.36 0.71 -5.60
N VAL A 40 28.23 1.64 -6.00
CA VAL A 40 29.32 2.14 -5.18
C VAL A 40 29.69 3.57 -5.59
N VAL A 41 30.09 4.43 -4.65
CA VAL A 41 30.64 5.76 -4.99
C VAL A 41 32.05 5.60 -5.56
N GLY A 42 32.37 6.32 -6.64
CA GLY A 42 33.71 6.29 -7.24
C GLY A 42 34.82 6.52 -6.21
N GLY A 43 35.81 5.63 -6.19
CA GLY A 43 36.91 5.60 -5.22
C GLY A 43 36.79 4.51 -4.15
N ASN A 44 35.62 3.90 -3.96
CA ASN A 44 35.43 2.77 -3.05
C ASN A 44 35.64 1.41 -3.76
N GLN A 45 35.80 0.34 -2.96
CA GLN A 45 36.06 -1.02 -3.45
C GLN A 45 34.78 -1.88 -3.47
N VAL A 46 34.73 -2.83 -4.39
CA VAL A 46 33.70 -3.89 -4.50
C VAL A 46 34.40 -5.24 -4.46
N GLN A 47 33.83 -6.21 -3.74
CA GLN A 47 34.33 -7.59 -3.69
C GLN A 47 33.55 -8.45 -4.69
N GLY A 48 34.27 -9.14 -5.56
CA GLY A 48 33.73 -10.14 -6.48
C GLY A 48 34.11 -11.55 -6.04
N MET A 49 33.27 -12.52 -6.41
CA MET A 49 33.53 -13.94 -6.21
C MET A 49 33.21 -14.71 -7.49
N VAL A 50 34.18 -15.50 -7.97
CA VAL A 50 33.96 -16.48 -9.03
C VAL A 50 33.64 -17.84 -8.42
N THR A 51 32.71 -18.59 -9.01
CA THR A 51 32.34 -19.93 -8.56
C THR A 51 32.33 -20.90 -9.73
N LEU A 52 32.98 -22.06 -9.57
CA LEU A 52 33.01 -23.16 -10.53
C LEU A 52 31.87 -24.14 -10.28
N THR A 53 31.53 -24.95 -11.28
CA THR A 53 30.50 -26.00 -11.17
C THR A 53 30.86 -27.11 -10.17
N ARG A 54 32.14 -27.34 -9.92
CA ARG A 54 32.68 -28.29 -8.93
C ARG A 54 34.08 -27.86 -8.46
N ALA A 55 34.64 -28.54 -7.47
CA ALA A 55 35.95 -28.23 -6.93
C ALA A 55 37.04 -28.38 -8.00
N ALA A 56 38.00 -27.45 -8.03
CA ALA A 56 39.08 -27.43 -9.01
C ALA A 56 40.00 -28.65 -8.84
N GLU A 57 40.23 -29.40 -9.92
CA GLU A 57 41.11 -30.59 -9.90
C GLU A 57 42.60 -30.21 -9.85
N ASP A 58 42.94 -29.05 -10.41
CA ASP A 58 44.24 -28.37 -10.35
C ASP A 58 44.00 -26.87 -10.23
N ASP A 59 45.05 -26.06 -10.07
CA ASP A 59 44.92 -24.61 -9.99
C ASP A 59 44.36 -24.04 -11.31
N ILE A 60 43.26 -23.28 -11.20
CA ILE A 60 42.54 -22.73 -12.35
C ILE A 60 42.64 -21.20 -12.34
N GLU A 61 43.15 -20.66 -13.45
CA GLU A 61 43.13 -19.22 -13.71
C GLU A 61 41.83 -18.83 -14.42
N VAL A 62 41.01 -18.03 -13.77
CA VAL A 62 39.81 -17.42 -14.36
C VAL A 62 40.17 -16.02 -14.82
N SER A 63 40.04 -15.73 -16.12
CA SER A 63 40.32 -14.41 -16.67
C SER A 63 39.20 -13.43 -16.32
N LEU A 64 39.55 -12.20 -15.97
CA LEU A 64 38.61 -11.15 -15.58
C LEU A 64 38.77 -9.92 -16.48
N ALA A 65 37.65 -9.28 -16.81
CA ALA A 65 37.62 -8.01 -17.54
C ALA A 65 36.48 -7.12 -17.04
N ALA A 66 36.66 -5.81 -17.18
CA ALA A 66 35.62 -4.82 -16.96
C ALA A 66 35.20 -4.18 -18.29
N ASP A 67 33.95 -3.75 -18.38
CA ASP A 67 33.40 -2.98 -19.48
C ASP A 67 32.58 -1.79 -18.92
N PRO A 68 32.95 -0.54 -19.21
CA PRO A 68 34.14 -0.12 -19.96
C PRO A 68 35.46 -0.42 -19.22
N PRO A 69 36.55 -0.74 -19.95
CA PRO A 69 37.80 -1.28 -19.38
C PRO A 69 38.54 -0.33 -18.43
N ASP A 70 38.35 0.99 -18.57
CA ASP A 70 39.05 2.00 -17.76
C ASP A 70 38.23 2.48 -16.54
N ALA A 71 36.99 2.01 -16.37
CA ALA A 71 36.12 2.50 -15.30
C ALA A 71 36.40 1.87 -13.93
N ALA A 72 37.00 0.68 -13.89
CA ALA A 72 37.37 -0.01 -12.66
C ALA A 72 38.67 -0.80 -12.85
N SER A 73 39.51 -0.80 -11.81
CA SER A 73 40.73 -1.60 -11.75
C SER A 73 40.46 -2.92 -11.02
N LEU A 74 40.80 -4.03 -11.65
CA LEU A 74 40.65 -5.38 -11.12
C LEU A 74 41.84 -6.25 -11.60
N PRO A 75 42.17 -7.35 -10.90
CA PRO A 75 43.19 -8.27 -11.38
C PRO A 75 42.75 -8.88 -12.72
N LYS A 76 43.69 -9.07 -13.66
CA LYS A 76 43.40 -9.68 -14.98
C LYS A 76 42.98 -11.15 -14.89
N GLN A 77 43.35 -11.81 -13.79
CA GLN A 77 43.01 -13.20 -13.51
C GLN A 77 42.90 -13.42 -12.02
N VAL A 78 42.06 -14.38 -11.63
CA VAL A 78 41.93 -14.86 -10.24
C VAL A 78 42.20 -16.36 -10.21
N LEU A 79 42.97 -16.81 -9.22
CA LEU A 79 43.37 -18.20 -9.05
C LEU A 79 42.36 -18.93 -8.14
N VAL A 80 41.68 -19.93 -8.68
CA VAL A 80 40.92 -20.90 -7.88
C VAL A 80 41.86 -22.06 -7.58
N THR A 81 42.26 -22.20 -6.32
CA THR A 81 43.20 -23.24 -5.90
C THR A 81 42.59 -24.64 -6.01
N LYS A 82 43.43 -25.63 -6.26
CA LYS A 82 43.06 -27.04 -6.23
C LYS A 82 42.25 -27.39 -4.97
N GLY A 83 41.12 -28.05 -5.15
CA GLY A 83 40.18 -28.44 -4.09
C GLY A 83 39.13 -27.37 -3.73
N SER A 84 39.29 -26.13 -4.19
CA SER A 84 38.33 -25.04 -3.96
C SER A 84 37.32 -24.93 -5.11
N THR A 85 36.11 -24.46 -4.80
CA THR A 85 35.07 -24.15 -5.81
C THR A 85 35.03 -22.67 -6.18
N SER A 86 35.68 -21.81 -5.41
CA SER A 86 35.51 -20.35 -5.51
C SER A 86 36.77 -19.60 -5.14
N ALA A 87 36.93 -18.41 -5.72
CA ALA A 87 37.95 -17.45 -5.35
C ALA A 87 37.39 -16.03 -5.35
N ALA A 88 37.87 -15.20 -4.43
CA ALA A 88 37.48 -13.80 -4.31
C ALA A 88 38.48 -12.89 -5.06
N PHE A 89 37.99 -11.75 -5.55
CA PHE A 89 38.81 -10.72 -6.16
C PHE A 89 38.28 -9.33 -5.79
N THR A 90 39.19 -8.35 -5.72
CA THR A 90 38.85 -6.97 -5.38
C THR A 90 38.77 -6.12 -6.63
N ILE A 91 37.70 -5.33 -6.74
CA ILE A 91 37.50 -4.30 -7.76
C ILE A 91 37.69 -2.95 -7.07
N THR A 92 38.55 -2.10 -7.65
CA THR A 92 38.76 -0.72 -7.19
C THR A 92 38.20 0.24 -8.22
N THR A 93 37.22 1.05 -7.84
CA THR A 93 36.63 2.03 -8.75
C THR A 93 37.50 3.27 -8.87
N ALA A 94 37.56 3.89 -10.05
CA ALA A 94 38.32 5.12 -10.25
C ALA A 94 37.71 6.27 -9.42
N VAL A 95 38.57 7.09 -8.81
CA VAL A 95 38.15 8.37 -8.22
C VAL A 95 37.80 9.31 -9.37
N SER A 96 36.51 9.62 -9.58
CA SER A 96 36.12 10.57 -10.62
C SER A 96 36.74 11.94 -10.32
N LYS A 97 37.59 12.42 -11.24
CA LYS A 97 38.19 13.77 -11.19
C LYS A 97 37.31 14.84 -11.84
N LEU A 98 36.10 14.49 -12.28
CA LEU A 98 35.13 15.41 -12.85
C LEU A 98 33.94 15.57 -11.89
N SER A 99 33.98 16.67 -11.16
CA SER A 99 32.85 17.22 -10.43
C SER A 99 31.87 17.85 -11.41
N VAL A 100 30.57 17.74 -11.09
CA VAL A 100 29.40 18.35 -11.74
C VAL A 100 28.72 17.46 -12.80
N GLY A 101 27.81 16.60 -12.32
CA GLY A 101 26.64 16.14 -13.07
C GLY A 101 26.76 14.92 -13.99
N GLY A 102 27.72 14.02 -13.77
CA GLY A 102 27.84 12.79 -14.56
C GLY A 102 26.69 11.79 -14.32
N GLU A 103 26.26 11.13 -15.39
CA GLU A 103 25.39 9.94 -15.36
C GLU A 103 26.08 8.80 -14.58
N ASP A 104 25.28 8.01 -13.87
CA ASP A 104 25.68 6.76 -13.25
C ASP A 104 26.36 5.84 -14.28
N ALA A 105 27.57 5.34 -14.00
CA ALA A 105 28.27 4.46 -14.92
C ALA A 105 27.99 3.00 -14.56
N VAL A 106 27.22 2.29 -15.39
CA VAL A 106 27.00 0.84 -15.25
C VAL A 106 28.23 0.11 -15.77
N ILE A 107 28.87 -0.69 -14.91
CA ILE A 107 30.09 -1.43 -15.21
C ILE A 107 29.76 -2.93 -15.24
N GLY A 108 30.05 -3.58 -16.38
CA GLY A 108 30.00 -5.03 -16.51
C GLY A 108 31.33 -5.66 -16.09
N ILE A 109 31.27 -6.66 -15.21
CA ILE A 109 32.41 -7.49 -14.81
C ILE A 109 32.23 -8.86 -15.43
N TYR A 110 33.15 -9.22 -16.32
CA TYR A 110 33.15 -10.48 -17.05
C TYR A 110 34.22 -11.39 -16.48
N ALA A 111 33.84 -12.64 -16.23
CA ALA A 111 34.74 -13.71 -15.84
C ALA A 111 34.66 -14.82 -16.89
N ASN A 112 35.81 -15.33 -17.33
CA ASN A 112 35.89 -16.37 -18.35
C ASN A 112 36.75 -17.56 -17.87
N TYR A 113 36.13 -18.73 -17.86
CA TYR A 113 36.81 -20.03 -17.83
C TYR A 113 35.88 -21.06 -18.48
N GLN A 114 36.23 -21.52 -19.69
CA GLN A 114 35.40 -22.35 -20.58
C GLN A 114 34.10 -21.69 -21.07
N VAL A 115 33.42 -20.96 -20.20
CA VAL A 115 32.23 -20.13 -20.45
C VAL A 115 32.44 -18.75 -19.83
N THR A 116 31.83 -17.73 -20.43
CA THR A 116 31.81 -16.37 -19.89
C THR A 116 30.58 -16.17 -19.02
N LYS A 117 30.76 -15.66 -17.80
CA LYS A 117 29.70 -15.15 -16.93
C LYS A 117 29.95 -13.67 -16.66
N HIS A 118 28.89 -12.93 -16.36
CA HIS A 118 29.03 -11.52 -16.01
C HIS A 118 28.12 -11.12 -14.85
N ALA A 119 28.50 -10.05 -14.17
CA ALA A 119 27.70 -9.34 -13.19
C ALA A 119 27.94 -7.84 -13.39
N SER A 120 26.98 -6.99 -13.07
CA SER A 120 27.13 -5.54 -13.20
C SER A 120 26.94 -4.82 -11.87
N PHE A 121 27.59 -3.66 -11.75
CA PHE A 121 27.36 -2.71 -10.66
C PHE A 121 27.47 -1.27 -11.19
N THR A 122 26.90 -0.32 -10.47
CA THR A 122 26.90 1.09 -10.88
C THR A 122 27.89 1.92 -10.07
N ILE A 123 28.79 2.65 -10.74
CA ILE A 123 29.61 3.69 -10.11
C ILE A 123 28.80 4.98 -10.06
N LEU A 124 28.51 5.46 -8.85
CA LEU A 124 27.90 6.76 -8.67
C LEU A 124 28.92 7.88 -8.91
N ALA A 125 28.52 8.88 -9.69
CA ALA A 125 29.27 10.12 -9.80
C ALA A 125 29.31 10.84 -8.42
N PRO A 126 30.48 11.33 -7.96
CA PRO A 126 30.55 12.12 -6.75
C PRO A 126 29.91 13.50 -7.01
N VAL A 127 28.68 13.69 -6.53
CA VAL A 127 28.04 15.01 -6.47
C VAL A 127 28.47 15.68 -5.17
N GLY A 128 29.06 16.88 -5.25
CA GLY A 128 29.38 17.66 -4.05
C GLY A 128 28.11 17.94 -3.25
N PHE A 129 28.18 17.86 -1.92
CA PHE A 129 27.01 17.99 -1.05
C PHE A 129 26.18 19.25 -1.36
N ASP A 130 26.85 20.38 -1.60
CA ASP A 130 26.18 21.63 -1.94
C ASP A 130 25.37 21.53 -3.26
N SER A 131 25.95 20.93 -4.30
CA SER A 131 25.26 20.69 -5.58
C SER A 131 24.14 19.65 -5.47
N MET A 132 24.27 18.67 -4.58
CA MET A 132 23.21 17.73 -4.28
C MET A 132 22.02 18.46 -3.65
N VAL A 133 22.27 19.34 -2.68
CA VAL A 133 21.22 20.16 -2.04
C VAL A 133 20.50 21.03 -3.07
N ASP A 134 21.21 21.61 -4.06
CA ASP A 134 20.55 22.36 -5.14
C ASP A 134 19.57 21.50 -5.95
N ARG A 135 19.94 20.25 -6.24
CA ARG A 135 19.07 19.30 -6.95
C ARG A 135 17.87 18.89 -6.09
N VAL A 136 18.07 18.65 -4.80
CA VAL A 136 16.98 18.35 -3.85
C VAL A 136 15.96 19.49 -3.85
N ILE A 137 16.42 20.73 -3.77
CA ILE A 137 15.57 21.93 -3.79
C ILE A 137 14.79 22.01 -5.11
N GLN A 138 15.48 21.84 -6.24
CA GLN A 138 14.83 21.84 -7.55
C GLN A 138 13.75 20.76 -7.65
N ARG A 139 14.04 19.53 -7.19
CA ARG A 139 13.09 18.42 -7.19
C ARG A 139 11.89 18.69 -6.28
N GLU A 140 12.11 19.25 -5.09
CA GLU A 140 11.01 19.56 -4.17
C GLU A 140 10.09 20.64 -4.74
N HIS A 141 10.62 21.67 -5.40
CA HIS A 141 9.78 22.67 -6.09
C HIS A 141 8.96 22.04 -7.22
N LEU A 142 9.56 21.20 -8.06
CA LEU A 142 8.83 20.49 -9.13
C LEU A 142 7.75 19.57 -8.55
N PHE A 143 8.05 18.89 -7.45
CA PHE A 143 7.10 18.06 -6.72
C PHE A 143 5.93 18.89 -6.18
N VAL A 144 6.19 20.04 -5.54
CA VAL A 144 5.14 20.93 -5.03
C VAL A 144 4.25 21.43 -6.16
N GLU A 145 4.81 21.86 -7.30
CA GLU A 145 4.02 22.26 -8.47
C GLU A 145 3.17 21.12 -9.02
N ALA A 146 3.71 19.90 -9.11
CA ALA A 146 2.95 18.73 -9.55
C ALA A 146 1.80 18.42 -8.58
N MET A 147 2.03 18.51 -7.27
CA MET A 147 1.01 18.27 -6.25
C MET A 147 -0.15 19.27 -6.33
N LYS A 148 0.07 20.51 -6.78
CA LYS A 148 -1.03 21.49 -6.98
C LYS A 148 -2.06 21.04 -8.00
N ALA A 149 -1.67 20.22 -8.97
CA ALA A 149 -2.57 19.67 -9.99
C ALA A 149 -3.24 18.36 -9.54
N MET A 150 -2.74 17.73 -8.47
CA MET A 150 -3.23 16.45 -7.98
C MET A 150 -4.22 16.62 -6.82
N HIS A 151 -5.27 15.79 -6.82
CA HIS A 151 -6.32 15.81 -5.79
C HIS A 151 -6.55 14.41 -5.22
N PRO A 152 -5.54 13.81 -4.56
CA PRO A 152 -5.67 12.48 -3.99
C PRO A 152 -6.75 12.45 -2.92
N LEU A 153 -7.32 11.28 -2.65
CA LEU A 153 -8.04 11.05 -1.41
C LEU A 153 -7.05 11.08 -0.25
N VAL A 154 -7.40 11.80 0.81
CA VAL A 154 -6.65 11.93 2.04
C VAL A 154 -7.54 11.45 3.17
N GLU A 155 -7.11 10.37 3.81
CA GLU A 155 -7.74 9.81 5.00
C GLU A 155 -6.85 10.10 6.20
N THR A 156 -7.43 10.53 7.31
CA THR A 156 -6.72 10.71 8.57
C THR A 156 -7.51 10.08 9.70
N TYR A 157 -6.88 9.12 10.40
CA TYR A 157 -7.41 8.51 11.61
C TYR A 157 -6.52 8.86 12.80
N ILE A 158 -7.13 9.40 13.86
CA ILE A 158 -6.46 9.91 15.05
C ILE A 158 -6.99 9.15 16.27
N GLN A 159 -6.11 8.69 17.14
CA GLN A 159 -6.42 8.14 18.45
C GLN A 159 -5.83 9.02 19.53
N ASN A 160 -6.70 9.64 20.33
CA ASN A 160 -6.29 10.31 21.56
C ASN A 160 -5.91 9.24 22.56
N ILE A 161 -4.77 9.41 23.23
CA ILE A 161 -4.26 8.45 24.20
C ILE A 161 -4.06 9.11 25.55
N ARG A 162 -3.98 8.28 26.58
CA ARG A 162 -3.54 8.69 27.91
C ARG A 162 -2.62 7.61 28.46
N GLU A 163 -1.60 8.07 29.16
CA GLU A 163 -0.70 7.23 29.94
C GLU A 163 -1.26 7.03 31.35
N ASP A 164 -1.28 5.79 31.84
CA ASP A 164 -1.59 5.48 33.24
C ASP A 164 -0.35 5.55 34.15
N LYS A 165 -0.50 5.19 35.43
CA LYS A 165 0.60 5.27 36.41
C LYS A 165 1.68 4.21 36.18
N GLU A 166 1.35 3.18 35.42
CA GLU A 166 2.20 2.06 35.06
C GLU A 166 2.82 2.24 33.66
N HIS A 167 2.71 3.44 33.08
CA HIS A 167 3.19 3.80 31.75
C HIS A 167 2.49 3.07 30.58
N ASN A 168 1.29 2.54 30.80
CA ASN A 168 0.51 1.96 29.71
C ASN A 168 -0.23 3.06 28.94
N LEU A 169 -0.11 3.02 27.61
CA LEU A 169 -0.85 3.89 26.71
C LEU A 169 -2.18 3.25 26.31
N ALA A 170 -3.29 3.88 26.71
CA ALA A 170 -4.64 3.46 26.36
C ALA A 170 -5.37 4.55 25.55
N PRO A 171 -6.19 4.16 24.56
CA PRO A 171 -7.02 5.12 23.84
C PRO A 171 -8.06 5.76 24.77
N THR A 172 -8.41 7.01 24.50
CA THR A 172 -9.43 7.78 25.24
C THR A 172 -10.50 8.41 24.33
N GLY A 173 -10.24 8.43 23.03
CA GLY A 173 -11.19 8.80 21.99
C GLY A 173 -10.52 8.70 20.63
N ASP A 174 -11.31 8.80 19.57
CA ASP A 174 -10.78 8.81 18.21
C ASP A 174 -11.44 9.88 17.34
N THR A 175 -10.84 10.13 16.18
CA THR A 175 -11.36 11.04 15.16
C THR A 175 -10.99 10.52 13.78
N TYR A 176 -11.90 10.69 12.82
CA TYR A 176 -11.74 10.22 11.47
C TYR A 176 -12.09 11.31 10.45
N PHE A 177 -11.26 11.45 9.43
CA PHE A 177 -11.45 12.37 8.31
C PHE A 177 -11.19 11.65 7.00
N LEU A 178 -12.02 11.93 6.00
CA LEU A 178 -11.78 11.55 4.61
C LEU A 178 -12.15 12.72 3.70
N GLY A 179 -11.30 13.02 2.74
CA GLY A 179 -11.51 14.12 1.80
C GLY A 179 -10.61 14.04 0.58
N ARG A 180 -10.77 15.00 -0.34
CA ARG A 180 -9.85 15.25 -1.44
C ARG A 180 -8.84 16.28 -0.96
N GLY A 181 -7.56 15.98 -1.10
CA GLY A 181 -6.49 16.93 -0.79
C GLY A 181 -6.48 18.08 -1.80
N ASP A 182 -6.25 19.29 -1.32
CA ASP A 182 -6.00 20.48 -2.14
C ASP A 182 -4.66 21.07 -1.71
N PHE A 183 -3.69 21.02 -2.63
CA PHE A 183 -2.35 21.54 -2.43
C PHE A 183 -2.11 22.84 -3.20
N SER A 184 -3.13 23.45 -3.80
CA SER A 184 -2.99 24.69 -4.58
C SER A 184 -2.82 25.94 -3.69
N GLY A 185 -3.55 26.05 -2.59
CA GLY A 185 -3.62 27.25 -1.73
C GLY A 185 -2.58 27.35 -0.61
N ILE A 186 -2.40 28.55 -0.05
CA ILE A 186 -1.59 28.74 1.18
C ILE A 186 -2.32 28.03 2.32
N PRO A 187 -1.67 27.14 3.09
CA PRO A 187 -2.32 26.48 4.22
C PRO A 187 -2.72 27.55 5.24
N GLU A 188 -4.01 27.60 5.62
CA GLU A 188 -4.32 28.15 6.92
C GLU A 188 -3.68 27.21 7.95
N GLU A 189 -2.52 27.60 8.49
CA GLU A 189 -1.73 26.90 9.51
C GLU A 189 -2.45 26.84 10.88
N ALA A 190 -3.68 26.34 10.89
CA ALA A 190 -4.37 25.95 12.09
C ALA A 190 -4.54 24.43 12.02
N VAL A 191 -3.78 23.68 12.82
CA VAL A 191 -4.06 22.25 13.07
C VAL A 191 -5.19 22.12 14.10
N PHE A 192 -5.46 23.20 14.85
CA PHE A 192 -6.54 23.27 15.83
C PHE A 192 -7.37 24.55 15.69
N LYS A 193 -8.70 24.42 15.62
CA LYS A 193 -9.59 25.59 15.56
C LYS A 193 -9.79 26.18 16.96
N GLN A 194 -9.43 27.46 17.15
CA GLN A 194 -9.82 28.21 18.34
C GLN A 194 -11.29 28.61 18.23
N GLN A 195 -12.06 28.41 19.30
CA GLN A 195 -13.45 28.81 19.39
C GLN A 195 -13.53 30.34 19.53
N THR A 196 -13.67 31.05 18.41
CA THR A 196 -14.13 32.44 18.40
C THR A 196 -15.36 32.55 17.51
N ALA A 197 -16.43 33.08 18.10
CA ALA A 197 -17.69 33.33 17.41
C ALA A 197 -17.55 34.54 16.47
N SER A 198 -17.92 34.39 15.20
CA SER A 198 -18.87 35.24 14.45
C SER A 198 -18.66 35.19 12.92
N ALA A 199 -19.78 34.94 12.24
CA ALA A 199 -20.26 35.33 10.90
C ALA A 199 -19.33 35.54 9.69
N GLY A 200 -19.71 34.92 8.55
CA GLY A 200 -19.72 35.61 7.25
C GLY A 200 -19.09 34.90 6.04
N HIS A 201 -19.95 34.32 5.19
CA HIS A 201 -19.82 34.09 3.74
C HIS A 201 -18.99 32.93 3.13
N LEU A 202 -19.61 32.37 2.07
CA LEU A 202 -19.27 31.27 1.14
C LEU A 202 -18.98 29.89 1.74
N VAL A 203 -19.98 29.02 1.66
CA VAL A 203 -19.94 27.63 2.15
C VAL A 203 -19.51 26.71 1.00
N SER A 204 -18.27 26.22 1.04
CA SER A 204 -17.81 25.09 0.23
C SER A 204 -18.43 23.79 0.78
N PRO A 205 -18.87 22.84 -0.07
CA PRO A 205 -19.49 21.57 0.36
C PRO A 205 -18.59 20.69 1.25
N PHE A 206 -17.30 21.01 1.38
CA PHE A 206 -16.38 20.37 2.32
C PHE A 206 -16.63 20.69 3.80
N LYS A 207 -17.32 21.80 4.12
CA LYS A 207 -17.59 22.17 5.53
C LYS A 207 -18.73 21.38 6.18
N THR A 208 -19.57 20.68 5.42
CA THR A 208 -20.77 19.99 5.97
C THR A 208 -20.39 18.70 6.70
N ILE A 209 -19.46 17.91 6.14
CA ILE A 209 -19.00 16.64 6.76
C ILE A 209 -18.05 16.91 7.94
N ALA A 210 -17.23 17.96 7.86
CA ALA A 210 -16.32 18.34 8.95
C ALA A 210 -17.03 19.02 10.15
N SER A 211 -18.18 19.67 9.96
CA SER A 211 -18.84 20.44 11.03
C SER A 211 -19.70 19.60 11.99
N LEU A 212 -19.96 18.33 11.68
CA LEU A 212 -20.76 17.43 12.53
C LEU A 212 -19.91 16.67 13.57
N PHE A 213 -18.57 16.69 13.47
CA PHE A 213 -17.69 15.83 14.27
C PHE A 213 -16.58 16.63 14.96
N GLN A 214 -16.88 17.08 16.18
CA GLN A 214 -15.98 17.58 17.24
C GLN A 214 -14.80 18.48 16.82
N THR A 215 -15.03 19.78 17.03
CA THR A 215 -14.10 20.92 17.00
C THR A 215 -12.83 20.76 17.85
N ARG A 216 -11.82 20.03 17.36
CA ARG A 216 -10.41 20.20 17.76
C ARG A 216 -9.44 20.09 16.58
N TYR A 217 -9.47 19.04 15.78
CA TYR A 217 -8.51 18.80 14.68
C TYR A 217 -8.97 19.39 13.34
N LEU A 218 -8.02 19.90 12.54
CA LEU A 218 -8.27 20.39 11.18
C LEU A 218 -7.64 19.46 10.13
N PRO A 219 -8.43 18.82 9.24
CA PRO A 219 -7.94 17.83 8.26
C PRO A 219 -6.81 18.35 7.36
N ASN A 220 -6.92 19.61 6.92
CA ASN A 220 -5.93 20.24 6.04
C ASN A 220 -4.56 20.36 6.72
N GLY A 221 -4.50 20.47 8.06
CA GLY A 221 -3.26 20.52 8.81
C GLY A 221 -2.45 19.22 8.72
N PHE A 222 -3.13 18.07 8.75
CA PHE A 222 -2.51 16.75 8.58
C PHE A 222 -2.13 16.49 7.12
N ALA A 223 -2.97 16.90 6.17
CA ALA A 223 -2.66 16.77 4.74
C ALA A 223 -1.40 17.58 4.35
N GLN A 224 -1.21 18.77 4.94
CA GLN A 224 -0.06 19.63 4.67
C GLN A 224 1.29 18.98 5.03
N MET A 225 1.32 18.04 5.97
CA MET A 225 2.51 17.25 6.35
C MET A 225 3.03 16.35 5.21
N ALA A 226 2.34 16.31 4.07
CA ALA A 226 2.83 15.72 2.82
C ALA A 226 3.96 16.54 2.16
N LEU A 227 4.10 17.81 2.53
CA LEU A 227 5.08 18.75 1.95
C LEU A 227 6.15 19.10 2.99
N VAL A 228 7.42 19.18 2.57
CA VAL A 228 8.48 19.72 3.45
C VAL A 228 8.26 21.21 3.64
N ASP A 229 8.22 21.94 2.52
CA ASP A 229 7.96 23.37 2.46
C ASP A 229 7.58 23.74 1.03
N ARG A 230 6.82 24.83 0.85
CA ARG A 230 6.55 25.41 -0.47
C ARG A 230 7.70 26.26 -0.98
N ASP A 231 8.44 26.93 -0.08
CA ASP A 231 9.60 27.79 -0.39
C ASP A 231 10.90 27.19 0.14
N PHE A 232 11.11 25.90 -0.18
CA PHE A 232 12.27 25.14 0.27
C PHE A 232 13.56 25.65 -0.38
N SER A 233 14.42 26.35 0.37
CA SER A 233 15.61 26.99 -0.22
C SER A 233 16.81 27.08 0.73
N LYS A 234 18.03 27.18 0.18
CA LYS A 234 19.27 27.48 0.94
C LYS A 234 19.23 28.83 1.66
N HIS A 235 18.37 29.75 1.21
CA HIS A 235 18.17 31.04 1.86
C HIS A 235 17.45 30.89 3.20
N ASN A 236 16.53 29.94 3.31
CA ASN A 236 15.72 29.70 4.51
C ASN A 236 16.34 28.63 5.43
N TYR A 237 17.19 27.75 4.90
CA TYR A 237 17.66 26.56 5.61
C TYR A 237 19.19 26.41 5.71
N TYR A 238 19.62 25.78 6.80
CA TYR A 238 20.89 25.07 6.92
C TYR A 238 20.68 23.60 6.59
N PHE A 239 21.69 23.01 5.93
CA PHE A 239 21.71 21.60 5.54
C PHE A 239 22.97 20.95 6.10
N GLU A 240 22.81 19.83 6.81
CA GLU A 240 23.92 19.10 7.42
C GLU A 240 23.86 17.63 7.02
N TYR A 241 24.91 17.13 6.36
CA TYR A 241 25.01 15.72 6.04
C TYR A 241 25.13 14.88 7.32
N VAL A 242 24.30 13.85 7.43
CA VAL A 242 24.33 12.94 8.59
C VAL A 242 25.02 11.63 8.21
N ARG A 243 24.48 10.90 7.23
CA ARG A 243 24.94 9.57 6.82
C ARG A 243 24.29 9.12 5.51
N GLN A 244 24.64 7.93 5.06
CA GLN A 244 23.88 7.17 4.07
C GLN A 244 23.22 5.98 4.74
N GLU A 245 22.00 5.62 4.32
CA GLU A 245 21.32 4.40 4.75
C GLU A 245 20.38 3.89 3.66
N PHE A 246 19.90 2.65 3.82
CA PHE A 246 18.91 2.07 2.92
C PHE A 246 17.51 2.13 3.52
N LEU A 247 16.54 2.61 2.75
CA LEU A 247 15.12 2.42 3.01
C LEU A 247 14.60 1.38 2.01
N GLY A 248 14.49 0.13 2.45
CA GLY A 248 14.23 -0.99 1.55
C GLY A 248 15.38 -1.21 0.56
N GLU A 249 15.11 -1.12 -0.74
CA GLU A 249 16.10 -1.20 -1.82
C GLU A 249 16.69 0.17 -2.21
N VAL A 250 16.17 1.25 -1.64
CA VAL A 250 16.52 2.62 -2.01
C VAL A 250 17.66 3.12 -1.12
N ARG A 251 18.80 3.43 -1.71
CA ARG A 251 19.89 4.12 -1.00
C ARG A 251 19.52 5.59 -0.84
N CYS A 252 19.64 6.09 0.38
CA CYS A 252 19.33 7.46 0.73
C CYS A 252 20.54 8.17 1.34
N ILE A 253 20.66 9.45 1.02
CA ILE A 253 21.49 10.42 1.73
C ILE A 253 20.61 11.06 2.81
N VAL A 254 21.05 11.02 4.05
CA VAL A 254 20.34 11.55 5.20
C VAL A 254 20.88 12.94 5.53
N VAL A 255 19.99 13.92 5.59
CA VAL A 255 20.34 15.33 5.79
C VAL A 255 19.47 15.93 6.89
N ASP A 256 20.11 16.58 7.85
CA ASP A 256 19.40 17.42 8.82
C ASP A 256 19.15 18.80 8.21
N VAL A 257 17.92 19.29 8.37
CA VAL A 257 17.41 20.53 7.81
C VAL A 257 16.92 21.40 8.96
N ARG A 258 17.47 22.60 9.08
CA ARG A 258 17.11 23.55 10.14
C ARG A 258 16.86 24.94 9.57
N PRO A 259 15.74 25.60 9.92
CA PRO A 259 15.52 26.99 9.56
C PRO A 259 16.66 27.89 10.05
N ARG A 260 17.02 28.88 9.25
CA ARG A 260 17.96 29.92 9.66
C ARG A 260 17.26 30.88 10.62
N GLU A 261 18.06 31.53 11.47
CA GLU A 261 17.57 32.47 12.50
C GLU A 261 16.67 33.59 11.97
N LYS A 262 16.88 34.02 10.73
CA LYS A 262 16.14 35.11 10.07
C LYS A 262 15.09 34.62 9.06
N ALA A 263 14.91 33.31 8.94
CA ALA A 263 13.98 32.74 7.98
C ALA A 263 12.52 33.04 8.41
N PRO A 264 11.55 32.93 7.46
CA PRO A 264 10.14 32.94 7.81
C PRO A 264 9.80 31.93 8.92
N LYS A 265 8.64 32.11 9.56
CA LYS A 265 8.16 31.19 10.61
C LYS A 265 7.28 30.09 9.99
N GLY A 266 7.05 28.99 10.70
CA GLY A 266 6.26 27.86 10.19
C GLY A 266 7.05 26.89 9.30
N LEU A 267 8.36 27.11 9.16
CA LEU A 267 9.27 26.29 8.36
C LEU A 267 9.53 24.93 9.01
N PHE A 268 9.81 23.91 8.20
CA PHE A 268 10.10 22.56 8.66
C PHE A 268 11.47 22.45 9.35
N GLU A 269 11.53 21.80 10.50
CA GLU A 269 12.78 21.45 11.18
C GLU A 269 12.81 19.94 11.42
N GLY A 270 13.87 19.28 10.96
CA GLY A 270 13.98 17.84 11.10
C GLY A 270 15.01 17.21 10.17
N ARG A 271 14.74 15.97 9.78
CA ARG A 271 15.62 15.14 8.96
C ARG A 271 14.90 14.71 7.68
N ILE A 272 15.62 14.78 6.57
CA ILE A 272 15.15 14.31 5.25
C ILE A 272 16.02 13.14 4.76
N TRP A 273 15.38 12.23 4.04
CA TRP A 273 16.01 11.14 3.32
C TRP A 273 15.85 11.39 1.83
N VAL A 274 16.98 11.61 1.17
CA VAL A 274 17.07 11.94 -0.25
C VAL A 274 17.54 10.71 -0.99
N GLU A 275 16.76 10.21 -1.95
CA GLU A 275 17.18 9.09 -2.76
C GLU A 275 18.34 9.48 -3.69
N ASP A 276 19.28 8.57 -3.89
CA ASP A 276 20.60 8.88 -4.43
C ASP A 276 20.70 9.03 -5.96
N ARG A 277 19.59 8.82 -6.71
CA ARG A 277 19.60 8.84 -8.18
C ARG A 277 19.14 10.19 -8.73
N ASP A 278 17.91 10.57 -8.39
CA ASP A 278 17.26 11.79 -8.89
C ASP A 278 17.20 12.91 -7.84
N PHE A 279 17.65 12.62 -6.61
CA PHE A 279 17.64 13.51 -5.45
C PHE A 279 16.25 13.91 -4.96
N ASN A 280 15.26 13.01 -5.09
CA ASN A 280 13.95 13.21 -4.51
C ASN A 280 13.97 12.98 -3.00
N ILE A 281 13.23 13.79 -2.24
CA ILE A 281 12.95 13.49 -0.82
C ILE A 281 11.92 12.37 -0.78
N VAL A 282 12.28 11.23 -0.17
CA VAL A 282 11.42 10.04 -0.08
C VAL A 282 10.88 9.78 1.33
N ARG A 283 11.51 10.39 2.34
CA ARG A 283 11.01 10.41 3.71
C ARG A 283 11.47 11.69 4.38
N PHE A 284 10.66 12.23 5.30
CA PHE A 284 11.10 13.29 6.19
C PHE A 284 10.38 13.20 7.54
N ASN A 285 11.14 13.44 8.60
CA ASN A 285 10.68 13.32 9.98
C ASN A 285 11.07 14.58 10.75
N GLY A 286 10.11 15.21 11.41
CA GLY A 286 10.35 16.48 12.10
C GLY A 286 9.06 17.16 12.54
N VAL A 287 9.13 18.49 12.61
CA VAL A 287 8.06 19.38 13.08
C VAL A 287 8.14 20.71 12.33
N TYR A 288 7.04 21.46 12.28
CA TYR A 288 7.08 22.85 11.80
C TYR A 288 7.40 23.81 12.95
N THR A 289 8.22 24.83 12.68
CA THR A 289 8.73 25.75 13.70
C THR A 289 7.70 26.78 14.19
N ARG A 290 7.77 27.12 15.49
CA ARG A 290 6.78 27.92 16.25
C ARG A 290 6.51 29.33 15.68
N ASN A 291 5.27 29.81 15.84
CA ASN A 291 4.92 31.25 15.75
C ASN A 291 4.32 31.79 17.07
N SER A 292 4.51 33.08 17.37
CA SER A 292 4.38 33.67 18.71
C SER A 292 2.95 34.04 19.14
N ARG A 293 1.92 33.53 18.46
CA ARG A 293 0.50 33.70 18.84
C ARG A 293 -0.34 32.41 18.85
N TYR A 294 0.12 31.34 18.19
CA TYR A 294 -0.46 29.99 18.25
C TYR A 294 0.69 28.96 18.27
N LYS A 295 0.73 28.10 19.31
CA LYS A 295 1.96 27.49 19.86
C LYS A 295 2.19 26.00 19.55
N GLN A 296 1.43 25.37 18.66
CA GLN A 296 1.36 23.89 18.61
C GLN A 296 1.53 23.36 17.18
N TYR A 297 2.62 22.61 16.95
CA TYR A 297 2.92 21.92 15.69
C TYR A 297 3.26 20.48 16.02
N LEU A 298 2.65 19.52 15.32
CA LEU A 298 2.76 18.11 15.68
C LEU A 298 4.05 17.50 15.14
N HIS A 299 4.65 16.56 15.86
CA HIS A 299 5.71 15.73 15.31
C HIS A 299 5.13 14.76 14.28
N PHE A 300 5.80 14.61 13.15
CA PHE A 300 5.35 13.73 12.08
C PHE A 300 6.50 13.07 11.31
N ASP A 301 6.17 11.95 10.65
CA ASP A 301 7.03 11.18 9.76
C ASP A 301 6.26 10.92 8.45
N SER A 302 6.73 11.53 7.38
CA SER A 302 6.07 11.54 6.07
C SER A 302 6.87 10.70 5.09
N TRP A 303 6.20 9.82 4.34
CA TRP A 303 6.79 8.86 3.42
C TRP A 303 6.22 9.01 2.01
N ARG A 304 7.11 9.05 1.02
CA ARG A 304 6.79 9.02 -0.40
C ARG A 304 7.16 7.66 -1.00
N SER A 305 6.27 7.12 -1.82
CA SER A 305 6.50 5.88 -2.56
C SER A 305 6.77 6.19 -4.03
N ASN A 306 7.57 5.35 -4.69
CA ASN A 306 7.77 5.46 -6.14
C ASN A 306 6.57 4.81 -6.85
N LEU A 307 5.67 5.64 -7.34
CA LEU A 307 4.37 5.23 -7.88
C LEU A 307 4.37 5.09 -9.41
N LYS A 308 5.27 5.83 -10.07
CA LYS A 308 5.66 5.65 -11.48
C LYS A 308 7.18 5.80 -11.58
N PRO A 309 7.83 5.33 -12.65
CA PRO A 309 9.26 5.58 -12.88
C PRO A 309 9.57 7.07 -12.71
N GLY A 310 10.50 7.40 -11.81
CA GLY A 310 10.88 8.78 -11.48
C GLY A 310 9.87 9.62 -10.65
N VAL A 311 8.65 9.11 -10.39
CA VAL A 311 7.60 9.87 -9.67
C VAL A 311 7.45 9.37 -8.24
N TRP A 312 7.83 10.22 -7.29
CA TRP A 312 7.71 9.97 -5.85
C TRP A 312 6.60 10.81 -5.25
N LEU A 313 5.55 10.15 -4.75
CA LEU A 313 4.38 10.83 -4.19
C LEU A 313 4.11 10.39 -2.76
N PRO A 314 3.62 11.30 -1.89
CA PRO A 314 3.19 10.98 -0.53
C PRO A 314 2.18 9.83 -0.53
N ALA A 315 2.35 8.89 0.39
CA ALA A 315 1.40 7.80 0.55
C ALA A 315 1.02 7.59 2.03
N TYR A 316 1.94 7.87 2.95
CA TYR A 316 1.76 7.62 4.37
C TYR A 316 2.39 8.75 5.18
N ILE A 317 1.66 9.21 6.19
CA ILE A 317 2.16 10.15 7.20
C ILE A 317 1.74 9.59 8.55
N TYR A 318 2.71 9.49 9.46
CA TYR A 318 2.46 9.21 10.87
C TYR A 318 2.64 10.50 11.65
N SER A 319 1.79 10.75 12.64
CA SER A 319 1.99 11.86 13.60
C SER A 319 1.74 11.38 15.02
N GLU A 320 2.49 11.93 15.95
CA GLU A 320 2.43 11.53 17.35
C GLU A 320 2.73 12.73 18.25
N GLU A 321 2.00 12.81 19.35
CA GLU A 321 2.25 13.74 20.44
C GLU A 321 2.22 12.95 21.76
N THR A 322 3.34 12.91 22.48
CA THR A 322 3.49 12.12 23.71
C THR A 322 3.84 12.94 24.94
N ASP A 323 4.36 14.17 24.79
CA ASP A 323 4.67 15.05 25.93
C ASP A 323 4.07 16.44 25.73
N PRO A 324 2.73 16.53 25.74
CA PRO A 324 2.08 17.81 25.53
C PRO A 324 2.38 18.80 26.66
N GLU A 325 2.85 18.40 27.84
CA GLU A 325 3.18 19.36 28.90
C GLU A 325 4.41 20.20 28.55
N HIS A 326 5.41 19.60 27.92
CA HIS A 326 6.66 20.28 27.55
C HIS A 326 6.64 20.77 26.10
N ASP A 327 6.21 19.92 25.17
CA ASP A 327 6.35 20.17 23.75
C ASP A 327 5.21 21.06 23.24
N HIS A 328 3.96 20.72 23.63
CA HIS A 328 2.74 21.37 23.12
C HIS A 328 1.63 21.57 24.18
N PRO A 329 1.78 22.52 25.14
CA PRO A 329 0.83 22.72 26.24
C PRO A 329 -0.62 22.90 25.77
N GLY A 330 -1.49 21.95 26.12
CA GLY A 330 -2.91 21.96 25.78
C GLY A 330 -3.33 21.12 24.58
N VAL A 331 -2.39 20.46 23.87
CA VAL A 331 -2.69 19.37 22.93
C VAL A 331 -2.89 18.08 23.73
N PRO A 332 -3.90 17.24 23.47
CA PRO A 332 -3.96 15.92 24.08
C PRO A 332 -2.88 15.01 23.49
N MET A 333 -2.36 14.04 24.24
CA MET A 333 -1.52 13.00 23.63
C MET A 333 -2.33 12.27 22.56
N PHE A 334 -1.73 12.01 21.39
CA PHE A 334 -2.40 11.26 20.33
C PHE A 334 -1.41 10.54 19.42
N LYS A 335 -1.92 9.58 18.67
CA LYS A 335 -1.26 8.97 17.51
C LYS A 335 -2.19 9.06 16.31
N SER A 336 -1.65 9.28 15.11
CA SER A 336 -2.44 9.33 13.90
C SER A 336 -1.76 8.72 12.69
N GLN A 337 -2.57 8.17 11.79
CA GLN A 337 -2.17 7.79 10.45
C GLN A 337 -2.94 8.64 9.44
N THR A 338 -2.22 9.28 8.54
CA THR A 338 -2.77 9.89 7.33
C THR A 338 -2.29 9.10 6.11
N ARG A 339 -3.22 8.77 5.21
CA ARG A 339 -2.96 8.01 3.99
C ARG A 339 -3.45 8.78 2.79
N LEU A 340 -2.67 8.74 1.72
CA LEU A 340 -2.99 9.40 0.45
C LEU A 340 -3.03 8.37 -0.67
N TRP A 341 -4.09 8.38 -1.47
CA TRP A 341 -4.25 7.49 -2.63
C TRP A 341 -5.18 8.08 -3.70
N GLY A 342 -5.37 7.35 -4.80
CA GLY A 342 -6.22 7.77 -5.90
C GLY A 342 -5.57 8.87 -6.73
N TYR A 343 -4.25 8.79 -6.94
CA TYR A 343 -3.54 9.69 -7.85
C TYR A 343 -3.94 9.46 -9.32
N ASP A 344 -4.36 8.25 -9.71
CA ASP A 344 -4.81 7.89 -11.07
C ASP A 344 -6.33 7.86 -11.22
N VAL A 345 -6.97 9.02 -11.12
CA VAL A 345 -8.44 9.10 -11.24
C VAL A 345 -8.93 8.72 -12.64
N GLU A 346 -8.11 8.89 -13.68
CA GLU A 346 -8.48 8.58 -15.07
C GLU A 346 -8.35 7.09 -15.39
N GLY A 347 -7.29 6.40 -14.93
CA GLY A 347 -7.17 4.96 -15.06
C GLY A 347 -8.29 4.20 -14.34
N LEU A 348 -8.76 4.72 -13.20
CA LEU A 348 -9.92 4.18 -12.49
C LEU A 348 -11.23 4.35 -13.27
N LYS A 349 -11.37 5.42 -14.06
CA LYS A 349 -12.55 5.67 -14.92
C LYS A 349 -12.56 4.79 -16.17
N HIS A 350 -11.40 4.60 -16.81
CA HIS A 350 -11.33 3.88 -18.09
C HIS A 350 -11.27 2.36 -17.96
N SER A 351 -10.74 1.82 -16.85
CA SER A 351 -10.72 0.37 -16.61
C SER A 351 -12.11 -0.24 -16.51
N SER A 352 -13.10 0.47 -15.94
CA SER A 352 -14.50 0.00 -15.91
C SER A 352 -15.15 0.05 -17.32
N GLU A 353 -14.82 1.05 -18.13
CA GLU A 353 -15.42 1.26 -19.46
C GLU A 353 -14.88 0.28 -20.53
N MET A 354 -13.57 -0.01 -20.54
CA MET A 354 -12.97 -0.92 -21.54
C MET A 354 -13.22 -2.40 -21.25
N THR A 355 -13.23 -2.81 -19.97
CA THR A 355 -13.49 -4.22 -19.60
C THR A 355 -14.92 -4.64 -19.97
N ALA A 356 -15.87 -3.70 -19.95
CA ALA A 356 -17.25 -3.93 -20.40
C ALA A 356 -17.36 -4.18 -21.92
N MET A 357 -16.38 -3.76 -22.73
CA MET A 357 -16.36 -4.01 -24.18
C MET A 357 -15.55 -5.25 -24.59
N GLN A 358 -14.62 -5.72 -23.74
CA GLN A 358 -13.86 -6.97 -23.97
C GLN A 358 -14.52 -8.17 -23.28
N VAL A 359 -15.73 -8.52 -23.72
CA VAL A 359 -16.28 -9.88 -23.52
C VAL A 359 -16.48 -10.48 -24.90
N ASP A 360 -15.38 -10.97 -25.47
CA ASP A 360 -15.41 -11.85 -26.65
C ASP A 360 -15.54 -13.30 -26.19
N GLY A 361 -16.79 -13.73 -26.12
CA GLY A 361 -17.17 -15.03 -26.60
C GLY A 361 -18.44 -14.79 -27.38
N VAL A 362 -18.34 -14.71 -28.72
CA VAL A 362 -19.52 -14.88 -29.56
C VAL A 362 -20.05 -16.28 -29.25
N VAL A 363 -20.97 -16.37 -28.30
CA VAL A 363 -21.86 -17.51 -28.19
C VAL A 363 -22.63 -17.47 -29.50
N GLU A 364 -22.41 -18.46 -30.36
CA GLU A 364 -23.32 -18.71 -31.48
C GLU A 364 -24.73 -18.67 -30.89
N ALA A 365 -25.51 -17.64 -31.24
CA ALA A 365 -26.91 -17.54 -30.86
C ALA A 365 -27.68 -18.60 -31.64
N SER A 366 -27.56 -19.86 -31.22
CA SER A 366 -28.26 -21.00 -31.80
C SER A 366 -29.72 -21.07 -31.33
N GLU A 367 -30.13 -20.18 -30.42
CA GLU A 367 -31.53 -19.92 -30.08
C GLU A 367 -31.76 -18.42 -30.27
N GLY A 368 -32.77 -18.06 -31.07
CA GLY A 368 -33.03 -16.65 -31.41
C GLY A 368 -33.19 -15.80 -30.15
N ALA A 369 -32.67 -14.57 -30.17
CA ALA A 369 -32.76 -13.63 -29.06
C ALA A 369 -34.21 -13.53 -28.57
N MET A 370 -34.50 -14.11 -27.41
CA MET A 370 -35.80 -14.04 -26.75
C MET A 370 -35.81 -12.84 -25.80
N ASP A 371 -36.90 -12.08 -25.79
CA ASP A 371 -37.10 -11.01 -24.82
C ASP A 371 -37.14 -11.57 -23.39
N SER A 372 -36.48 -10.91 -22.45
CA SER A 372 -36.51 -11.29 -21.03
C SER A 372 -37.90 -11.13 -20.44
N GLY A 373 -38.40 -12.17 -19.76
CA GLY A 373 -39.68 -12.12 -19.05
C GLY A 373 -39.64 -11.17 -17.84
N PRO A 374 -40.79 -10.73 -17.29
CA PRO A 374 -40.83 -9.74 -16.21
C PRO A 374 -39.99 -10.07 -14.96
N VAL A 375 -39.90 -11.35 -14.60
CA VAL A 375 -39.10 -11.82 -13.45
C VAL A 375 -37.61 -11.73 -13.73
N GLU A 376 -37.19 -12.10 -14.93
CA GLU A 376 -35.79 -12.01 -15.36
C GLU A 376 -35.36 -10.54 -15.47
N SER A 377 -36.20 -9.70 -16.07
CA SER A 377 -35.97 -8.25 -16.16
C SER A 377 -35.84 -7.61 -14.77
N ALA A 378 -36.62 -8.03 -13.77
CA ALA A 378 -36.47 -7.55 -12.40
C ALA A 378 -35.12 -7.96 -11.77
N ARG A 379 -34.63 -9.18 -12.04
CA ARG A 379 -33.30 -9.63 -11.56
C ARG A 379 -32.17 -8.87 -12.24
N LEU A 380 -32.25 -8.67 -13.55
CA LEU A 380 -31.30 -7.85 -14.31
C LEU A 380 -31.28 -6.40 -13.79
N TRP A 381 -32.44 -5.86 -13.41
CA TRP A 381 -32.54 -4.52 -12.83
C TRP A 381 -31.88 -4.41 -11.45
N GLU A 382 -32.06 -5.40 -10.58
CA GLU A 382 -31.34 -5.47 -9.31
C GLU A 382 -29.82 -5.59 -9.51
N ARG A 383 -29.38 -6.40 -10.49
CA ARG A 383 -27.96 -6.54 -10.80
C ARG A 383 -27.35 -5.25 -11.37
N MET A 384 -28.08 -4.55 -12.22
CA MET A 384 -27.68 -3.22 -12.70
C MET A 384 -27.53 -2.21 -11.56
N ALA A 385 -28.45 -2.24 -10.58
CA ALA A 385 -28.33 -1.39 -9.39
C ALA A 385 -27.05 -1.67 -8.58
N GLU A 386 -26.70 -2.95 -8.48
CA GLU A 386 -25.48 -3.40 -7.82
C GLU A 386 -24.23 -2.94 -8.58
N ASP A 387 -24.16 -3.19 -9.89
CA ASP A 387 -23.00 -2.85 -10.72
C ASP A 387 -22.78 -1.33 -10.78
N ASN A 388 -23.85 -0.53 -10.97
CA ASN A 388 -23.76 0.94 -10.95
C ASN A 388 -23.17 1.48 -9.63
N ALA A 389 -23.59 0.92 -8.50
CA ALA A 389 -23.11 1.34 -7.19
C ALA A 389 -21.62 1.00 -7.00
N LEU A 390 -21.21 -0.20 -7.42
CA LEU A 390 -19.81 -0.64 -7.37
C LEU A 390 -18.92 0.22 -8.28
N ASP A 391 -19.36 0.46 -9.51
CA ASP A 391 -18.64 1.28 -10.49
C ASP A 391 -18.48 2.72 -9.99
N TYR A 392 -19.53 3.29 -9.40
CA TYR A 392 -19.44 4.61 -8.78
C TYR A 392 -18.39 4.65 -7.67
N LEU A 393 -18.46 3.73 -6.70
CA LEU A 393 -17.53 3.68 -5.56
C LEU A 393 -16.08 3.47 -6.01
N GLN A 394 -15.85 2.67 -7.06
CA GLN A 394 -14.52 2.48 -7.66
C GLN A 394 -14.04 3.76 -8.36
N LYS A 395 -14.91 4.40 -9.15
CA LYS A 395 -14.61 5.62 -9.90
C LYS A 395 -14.23 6.79 -8.99
N VAL A 396 -14.88 6.93 -7.84
CA VAL A 396 -14.51 7.97 -6.86
C VAL A 396 -13.30 7.58 -6.00
N GLY A 397 -12.77 6.36 -6.17
CA GLY A 397 -11.57 5.87 -5.48
C GLY A 397 -11.82 5.39 -4.05
N LEU A 398 -13.06 5.04 -3.70
CA LEU A 398 -13.40 4.46 -2.40
C LEU A 398 -13.35 2.93 -2.43
N LEU A 399 -13.67 2.31 -3.56
CA LEU A 399 -13.57 0.86 -3.76
C LEU A 399 -12.28 0.52 -4.54
N ALA A 400 -11.54 -0.47 -4.06
CA ALA A 400 -10.37 -0.99 -4.77
C ALA A 400 -10.79 -1.68 -6.07
N PRO A 401 -10.04 -1.56 -7.19
CA PRO A 401 -10.20 -2.46 -8.33
C PRO A 401 -10.01 -3.92 -7.92
N ALA A 402 -10.73 -4.83 -8.57
CA ALA A 402 -10.64 -6.26 -8.26
C ALA A 402 -9.18 -6.77 -8.39
N GLY A 403 -8.71 -7.53 -7.40
CA GLY A 403 -7.34 -8.01 -7.37
C GLY A 403 -7.14 -9.29 -6.57
N GLU A 404 -5.89 -9.52 -6.16
CA GLU A 404 -5.49 -10.74 -5.45
C GLU A 404 -6.15 -10.87 -4.07
N VAL A 405 -6.33 -9.74 -3.36
CA VAL A 405 -6.95 -9.76 -2.03
C VAL A 405 -8.42 -10.19 -2.13
N ASP A 406 -9.16 -9.71 -3.12
CA ASP A 406 -10.55 -10.13 -3.40
C ASP A 406 -10.64 -11.66 -3.59
N LYS A 407 -9.69 -12.27 -4.31
CA LYS A 407 -9.64 -13.73 -4.52
C LYS A 407 -9.44 -14.51 -3.22
N VAL A 408 -8.63 -13.99 -2.30
CA VAL A 408 -8.43 -14.61 -0.98
C VAL A 408 -9.73 -14.60 -0.19
N LEU A 409 -10.42 -13.45 -0.13
CA LEU A 409 -11.70 -13.35 0.58
C LEU A 409 -12.78 -14.20 -0.10
N GLN A 410 -12.81 -14.22 -1.44
CA GLN A 410 -13.72 -15.04 -2.23
C GLN A 410 -13.54 -16.53 -1.93
N THR A 411 -12.32 -17.00 -1.66
CA THR A 411 -12.06 -18.39 -1.27
C THR A 411 -12.77 -18.75 0.04
N VAL A 412 -12.74 -17.85 1.03
CA VAL A 412 -13.44 -18.05 2.31
C VAL A 412 -14.95 -18.07 2.12
N VAL A 413 -15.50 -17.14 1.31
CA VAL A 413 -16.93 -17.12 0.96
C VAL A 413 -17.36 -18.39 0.24
N ASN A 414 -16.57 -18.86 -0.72
CA ASN A 414 -16.86 -20.09 -1.46
C ASN A 414 -16.87 -21.32 -0.53
N ASN A 415 -15.94 -21.39 0.42
CA ASN A 415 -15.93 -22.44 1.44
C ASN A 415 -17.23 -22.44 2.27
N LEU A 416 -17.71 -21.27 2.68
CA LEU A 416 -18.98 -21.13 3.41
C LEU A 416 -20.18 -21.57 2.55
N ILE A 417 -20.24 -21.13 1.28
CA ILE A 417 -21.32 -21.50 0.33
C ILE A 417 -21.37 -23.02 0.12
N ILE A 418 -20.22 -23.64 -0.17
CA ILE A 418 -20.12 -25.07 -0.48
C ILE A 418 -20.51 -25.91 0.73
N THR A 419 -19.94 -25.59 1.90
CA THR A 419 -20.18 -26.37 3.14
C THR A 419 -21.63 -26.28 3.61
N ASN A 420 -22.29 -25.16 3.33
CA ASN A 420 -23.70 -24.94 3.65
C ASN A 420 -24.67 -25.31 2.53
N LYS A 421 -24.17 -25.78 1.38
CA LYS A 421 -24.98 -26.16 0.20
C LYS A 421 -25.93 -25.04 -0.23
N LEU A 422 -25.45 -23.80 -0.22
CA LEU A 422 -26.23 -22.65 -0.65
C LEU A 422 -26.27 -22.60 -2.18
N ASP A 423 -27.47 -22.47 -2.74
CA ASP A 423 -27.70 -22.24 -4.17
C ASP A 423 -28.07 -20.76 -4.36
N ILE A 424 -27.08 -19.94 -4.71
CA ILE A 424 -27.21 -18.48 -4.81
C ILE A 424 -26.94 -18.09 -6.26
N VAL A 425 -27.92 -17.41 -6.87
CA VAL A 425 -27.85 -16.92 -8.24
C VAL A 425 -28.33 -15.45 -8.27
N PRO A 426 -27.55 -14.50 -8.81
CA PRO A 426 -26.21 -14.65 -9.39
C PRO A 426 -25.12 -14.94 -8.34
N GLU A 427 -23.90 -15.21 -8.81
CA GLU A 427 -22.77 -15.51 -7.94
C GLU A 427 -22.45 -14.39 -6.94
N VAL A 428 -21.97 -14.79 -5.77
CA VAL A 428 -21.52 -13.86 -4.73
C VAL A 428 -20.13 -13.35 -5.07
N ARG A 429 -19.97 -12.02 -5.08
CA ARG A 429 -18.67 -11.34 -5.26
C ARG A 429 -18.18 -10.79 -3.94
N VAL A 430 -16.87 -10.62 -3.80
CA VAL A 430 -16.28 -9.84 -2.69
C VAL A 430 -15.50 -8.67 -3.24
N ARG A 431 -15.66 -7.49 -2.64
CA ARG A 431 -14.93 -6.26 -2.97
C ARG A 431 -14.47 -5.55 -1.70
N ILE A 432 -13.47 -4.67 -1.84
CA ILE A 432 -12.81 -4.05 -0.70
C ILE A 432 -12.93 -2.53 -0.76
N LEU A 433 -13.48 -1.94 0.30
CA LEU A 433 -13.51 -0.51 0.54
C LEU A 433 -12.16 -0.07 1.11
N LEU A 434 -11.58 1.02 0.64
CA LEU A 434 -10.20 1.43 0.95
C LEU A 434 -10.04 2.11 2.32
N THR A 435 -11.14 2.39 3.02
CA THR A 435 -11.19 3.16 4.27
C THR A 435 -10.83 2.32 5.50
N THR A 436 -10.52 3.03 6.59
CA THR A 436 -10.08 2.51 7.90
C THR A 436 -11.22 2.12 8.84
N PRO A 437 -12.39 2.80 8.88
CA PRO A 437 -13.46 2.39 9.77
C PRO A 437 -13.87 0.94 9.50
N LEU A 438 -14.07 0.17 10.57
CA LEU A 438 -14.38 -1.24 10.53
C LEU A 438 -15.82 -1.41 10.04
N GLU A 439 -15.94 -1.86 8.81
CA GLU A 439 -17.22 -1.85 8.12
C GLU A 439 -17.34 -3.06 7.19
N SER A 440 -18.52 -3.67 7.20
CA SER A 440 -18.93 -4.68 6.24
C SER A 440 -20.40 -4.51 5.90
N PHE A 441 -20.75 -4.73 4.64
CA PHE A 441 -22.12 -4.65 4.14
C PHE A 441 -22.26 -5.41 2.82
N THR A 442 -23.50 -5.52 2.32
CA THR A 442 -23.81 -6.08 1.00
C THR A 442 -24.32 -5.00 0.05
N ILE A 443 -23.83 -5.01 -1.19
CA ILE A 443 -24.48 -4.36 -2.34
C ILE A 443 -25.00 -5.46 -3.24
N GLY A 444 -26.31 -5.73 -3.24
CA GLY A 444 -26.87 -6.86 -3.97
C GLY A 444 -26.22 -8.20 -3.54
N HIS A 445 -25.59 -8.90 -4.48
CA HIS A 445 -24.84 -10.14 -4.24
C HIS A 445 -23.34 -9.91 -4.01
N THR A 446 -22.90 -8.67 -3.85
CA THR A 446 -21.51 -8.33 -3.55
C THR A 446 -21.34 -8.02 -2.06
N ILE A 447 -20.48 -8.77 -1.40
CA ILE A 447 -20.02 -8.50 -0.03
C ILE A 447 -18.89 -7.48 -0.10
N VAL A 448 -18.99 -6.40 0.67
CA VAL A 448 -17.97 -5.34 0.76
C VAL A 448 -17.40 -5.31 2.18
N LEU A 449 -16.07 -5.33 2.31
CA LEU A 449 -15.36 -5.16 3.58
C LEU A 449 -14.41 -3.97 3.48
N SER A 450 -14.27 -3.21 4.56
CA SER A 450 -13.25 -2.17 4.63
C SER A 450 -11.85 -2.74 4.83
N ARG A 451 -10.85 -2.05 4.28
CA ARG A 451 -9.43 -2.32 4.50
C ARG A 451 -9.12 -2.39 5.99
N GLY A 452 -9.65 -1.44 6.75
CA GLY A 452 -9.44 -1.41 8.20
C GLY A 452 -10.00 -2.62 8.92
N LEU A 453 -11.18 -3.13 8.53
CA LEU A 453 -11.71 -4.39 9.07
C LEU A 453 -10.78 -5.56 8.76
N ILE A 454 -10.30 -5.67 7.52
CA ILE A 454 -9.39 -6.75 7.13
C ILE A 454 -8.08 -6.68 7.92
N ASP A 455 -7.52 -5.47 8.12
CA ASP A 455 -6.25 -5.25 8.83
C ASP A 455 -6.28 -5.77 10.27
N VAL A 456 -7.41 -5.67 10.97
CA VAL A 456 -7.49 -5.92 12.41
C VAL A 456 -7.90 -7.34 12.77
N LEU A 457 -8.34 -8.14 11.80
CA LEU A 457 -8.79 -9.52 12.06
C LEU A 457 -7.59 -10.42 12.37
N PRO A 458 -7.60 -11.15 13.51
CA PRO A 458 -6.43 -11.92 13.96
C PRO A 458 -6.21 -13.20 13.15
N ASP A 459 -7.28 -13.81 12.64
CA ASP A 459 -7.21 -15.09 11.94
C ASP A 459 -8.32 -15.25 10.88
N GLU A 460 -8.25 -16.35 10.13
CA GLU A 460 -9.23 -16.68 9.08
C GLU A 460 -10.62 -17.00 9.66
N ALA A 461 -10.73 -17.49 10.89
CA ALA A 461 -12.02 -17.79 11.51
C ALA A 461 -12.78 -16.49 11.85
N SER A 462 -12.08 -15.46 12.34
CA SER A 462 -12.63 -14.12 12.52
C SER A 462 -13.05 -13.49 11.19
N LEU A 463 -12.28 -13.69 10.12
CA LEU A 463 -12.66 -13.27 8.77
C LEU A 463 -13.91 -13.99 8.26
N ALA A 464 -13.96 -15.32 8.42
CA ALA A 464 -15.12 -16.12 8.03
C ALA A 464 -16.37 -15.72 8.82
N MET A 465 -16.22 -15.36 10.11
CA MET A 465 -17.31 -14.83 10.92
C MET A 465 -17.91 -13.55 10.31
N MET A 466 -17.06 -12.57 9.97
CA MET A 466 -17.53 -11.32 9.34
C MET A 466 -18.17 -11.56 7.98
N LEU A 467 -17.53 -12.37 7.13
CA LEU A 467 -18.06 -12.74 5.81
C LEU A 467 -19.38 -13.52 5.90
N SER A 468 -19.52 -14.38 6.91
CA SER A 468 -20.73 -15.17 7.11
C SER A 468 -21.94 -14.32 7.48
N HIS A 469 -21.74 -13.19 8.18
CA HIS A 469 -22.81 -12.23 8.46
C HIS A 469 -23.35 -11.61 7.17
N GLU A 470 -22.45 -11.13 6.31
CA GLU A 470 -22.85 -10.53 5.03
C GLU A 470 -23.42 -11.57 4.05
N LEU A 471 -22.84 -12.77 4.01
CA LEU A 471 -23.38 -13.88 3.22
C LEU A 471 -24.78 -14.29 3.70
N ALA A 472 -25.07 -14.19 5.00
CA ALA A 472 -26.39 -14.46 5.54
C ALA A 472 -27.45 -13.46 5.01
N HIS A 473 -27.11 -12.18 4.85
CA HIS A 473 -28.01 -11.22 4.19
C HIS A 473 -28.36 -11.64 2.77
N ILE A 474 -27.37 -12.09 1.99
CA ILE A 474 -27.58 -12.57 0.61
C ILE A 474 -28.44 -13.84 0.61
N ALA A 475 -28.12 -14.82 1.47
CA ALA A 475 -28.85 -16.08 1.55
C ALA A 475 -30.31 -15.92 2.02
N LEU A 476 -30.60 -14.89 2.82
CA LEU A 476 -31.96 -14.53 3.24
C LEU A 476 -32.71 -13.69 2.18
N GLY A 477 -32.04 -13.30 1.08
CA GLY A 477 -32.63 -12.52 0.01
C GLY A 477 -32.91 -11.06 0.38
N HIS A 478 -32.17 -10.48 1.33
CA HIS A 478 -32.34 -9.08 1.71
C HIS A 478 -31.97 -8.14 0.55
N LYS A 479 -32.98 -7.50 -0.04
CA LYS A 479 -32.86 -6.81 -1.33
C LYS A 479 -32.13 -5.48 -1.28
N LEU A 480 -31.35 -5.18 -2.31
CA LEU A 480 -30.79 -3.84 -2.56
C LEU A 480 -31.90 -2.87 -2.95
N ASN A 481 -31.77 -1.59 -2.58
CA ASN A 481 -32.67 -0.57 -3.07
C ASN A 481 -32.43 -0.32 -4.57
N THR A 482 -33.42 -0.64 -5.41
CA THR A 482 -33.33 -0.50 -6.87
C THR A 482 -33.22 0.95 -7.35
N LYS A 483 -33.29 1.95 -6.46
CA LYS A 483 -32.93 3.35 -6.79
C LYS A 483 -31.53 3.47 -7.42
N PHE A 484 -30.61 2.57 -7.07
CA PHE A 484 -29.25 2.57 -7.60
C PHE A 484 -29.17 2.05 -9.05
N ALA A 485 -30.23 1.49 -9.62
CA ALA A 485 -30.26 1.17 -11.06
C ALA A 485 -30.32 2.44 -11.93
N PHE A 486 -30.76 3.56 -11.37
CA PHE A 486 -30.91 4.81 -12.10
C PHE A 486 -29.61 5.62 -12.03
N THR A 487 -29.00 5.88 -13.19
CA THR A 487 -27.67 6.52 -13.29
C THR A 487 -27.66 7.98 -12.82
N ASP A 488 -28.79 8.70 -12.93
CA ASP A 488 -28.94 10.07 -12.42
C ASP A 488 -28.71 10.16 -10.91
N ARG A 489 -28.93 9.06 -10.19
CA ARG A 489 -28.72 8.99 -8.74
C ARG A 489 -27.25 9.08 -8.34
N PHE A 490 -26.32 8.97 -9.29
CA PHE A 490 -24.88 9.14 -9.08
C PHE A 490 -24.34 10.48 -9.60
N PHE A 491 -25.21 11.37 -10.09
CA PHE A 491 -24.80 12.70 -10.56
C PHE A 491 -24.71 13.69 -9.40
N PHE A 492 -23.70 13.51 -8.56
CA PHE A 492 -23.37 14.41 -7.46
C PHE A 492 -21.85 14.42 -7.25
N PRO A 493 -21.28 15.49 -6.65
CA PRO A 493 -19.84 15.59 -6.47
C PRO A 493 -19.34 14.55 -5.45
N ASP A 494 -18.16 13.96 -5.68
CA ASP A 494 -17.56 12.90 -4.83
C ASP A 494 -17.70 13.12 -3.30
N PRO A 495 -17.53 14.33 -2.74
CA PRO A 495 -17.64 14.55 -1.30
C PRO A 495 -19.02 14.21 -0.72
N ALA A 496 -20.09 14.24 -1.53
CA ALA A 496 -21.45 13.94 -1.07
C ALA A 496 -21.76 12.43 -1.03
N THR A 497 -20.80 11.55 -1.35
CA THR A 497 -20.99 10.08 -1.43
C THR A 497 -21.66 9.50 -0.19
N PHE A 498 -21.10 9.74 1.00
CA PHE A 498 -21.62 9.17 2.25
C PHE A 498 -22.93 9.81 2.73
N GLU A 499 -23.37 10.92 2.13
CA GLU A 499 -24.68 11.52 2.40
C GLU A 499 -25.77 10.96 1.47
N ARG A 500 -25.39 10.43 0.30
CA ARG A 500 -26.31 10.04 -0.78
C ARG A 500 -26.44 8.53 -0.94
N ILE A 501 -25.40 7.78 -0.59
CA ILE A 501 -25.35 6.33 -0.69
C ILE A 501 -25.36 5.74 0.72
N ASP A 502 -26.29 4.82 0.93
CA ASP A 502 -26.47 4.09 2.18
C ASP A 502 -27.03 2.71 1.84
N PHE A 503 -26.42 1.69 2.44
CA PHE A 503 -26.76 0.27 2.35
C PHE A 503 -27.15 -0.30 3.72
N SER A 504 -27.38 0.56 4.71
CA SER A 504 -27.86 0.16 6.02
C SER A 504 -29.16 -0.64 5.94
N ARG A 505 -29.28 -1.63 6.82
CA ARG A 505 -30.38 -2.56 6.95
C ARG A 505 -31.19 -2.28 8.21
N SER A 506 -32.40 -2.82 8.25
CA SER A 506 -33.23 -2.74 9.46
C SER A 506 -32.68 -3.64 10.57
N ASN A 507 -32.98 -3.32 11.84
CA ASN A 507 -32.57 -4.16 12.97
C ASN A 507 -33.13 -5.60 12.89
N LEU A 508 -34.28 -5.79 12.23
CA LEU A 508 -34.88 -7.10 12.00
C LEU A 508 -34.03 -7.93 11.03
N ASP A 509 -33.55 -7.30 9.95
CA ASP A 509 -32.68 -7.91 8.97
C ASP A 509 -31.33 -8.28 9.59
N GLU A 510 -30.72 -7.37 10.37
CA GLU A 510 -29.46 -7.65 11.10
C GLU A 510 -29.63 -8.84 12.05
N SER A 511 -30.73 -8.88 12.81
CA SER A 511 -30.99 -9.97 13.76
C SER A 511 -31.24 -11.31 13.04
N ALA A 512 -31.84 -11.28 11.85
CA ALA A 512 -32.04 -12.47 11.03
C ALA A 512 -30.72 -12.97 10.43
N ALA A 513 -29.88 -12.05 9.95
CA ALA A 513 -28.56 -12.36 9.45
C ALA A 513 -27.65 -12.92 10.55
N ASP A 514 -27.66 -12.36 11.76
CA ASP A 514 -26.91 -12.90 12.91
C ASP A 514 -27.25 -14.38 13.17
N ARG A 515 -28.55 -14.71 13.19
CA ARG A 515 -29.00 -16.10 13.40
C ARG A 515 -28.52 -17.00 12.27
N LYS A 516 -28.70 -16.56 11.02
CA LYS A 516 -28.34 -17.36 9.86
C LYS A 516 -26.82 -17.53 9.75
N ALA A 517 -26.04 -16.51 10.04
CA ALA A 517 -24.58 -16.56 10.06
C ALA A 517 -24.07 -17.59 11.07
N LEU A 518 -24.67 -17.70 12.26
CA LEU A 518 -24.31 -18.74 13.22
C LEU A 518 -24.62 -20.16 12.68
N GLU A 519 -25.73 -20.35 11.97
CA GLU A 519 -26.01 -21.63 11.29
C GLU A 519 -24.93 -21.95 10.24
N LEU A 520 -24.56 -20.94 9.45
CA LEU A 520 -23.55 -21.06 8.40
C LEU A 520 -22.18 -21.44 8.98
N LEU A 521 -21.78 -20.75 10.05
CA LEU A 521 -20.51 -20.98 10.75
C LEU A 521 -20.44 -22.36 11.41
N ASN A 522 -21.52 -22.80 12.06
CA ASN A 522 -21.58 -24.11 12.71
C ASN A 522 -21.49 -25.29 11.73
N SER A 523 -21.88 -25.05 10.47
CA SER A 523 -21.80 -26.03 9.39
C SER A 523 -20.55 -25.86 8.52
N SER A 524 -19.58 -25.05 8.98
CA SER A 524 -18.36 -24.72 8.24
C SER A 524 -17.09 -25.36 8.86
N PRO A 525 -15.94 -25.30 8.17
CA PRO A 525 -14.64 -25.70 8.72
C PRO A 525 -14.20 -24.85 9.93
N TYR A 526 -14.83 -23.71 10.17
CA TYR A 526 -14.48 -22.76 11.23
C TYR A 526 -15.19 -23.03 12.57
N LYS A 527 -16.13 -23.98 12.62
CA LYS A 527 -16.96 -24.27 13.80
C LYS A 527 -16.17 -24.48 15.11
N ASP A 528 -14.99 -25.10 15.01
CA ASP A 528 -14.15 -25.44 16.16
C ASP A 528 -13.24 -24.27 16.60
N LYS A 529 -13.22 -23.17 15.82
CA LYS A 529 -12.45 -21.95 16.07
C LYS A 529 -13.32 -20.74 16.41
N LEU A 530 -14.63 -20.94 16.61
CA LEU A 530 -15.54 -19.83 16.91
C LEU A 530 -15.21 -19.12 18.23
N ALA A 531 -14.51 -19.78 19.15
CA ALA A 531 -14.00 -19.12 20.35
C ALA A 531 -12.99 -18.01 20.04
N THR A 532 -12.11 -18.18 19.04
CA THR A 532 -11.14 -17.12 18.65
C THR A 532 -11.84 -16.01 17.87
N ALA A 533 -12.80 -16.36 17.01
CA ALA A 533 -13.64 -15.37 16.33
C ALA A 533 -14.44 -14.50 17.32
N GLY A 534 -14.99 -15.11 18.38
CA GLY A 534 -15.69 -14.38 19.44
C GLY A 534 -14.80 -13.44 20.26
N LEU A 535 -13.50 -13.72 20.39
CA LEU A 535 -12.56 -12.81 21.08
C LEU A 535 -12.44 -11.47 20.37
N PHE A 536 -12.49 -11.46 19.04
CA PHE A 536 -12.50 -10.22 18.26
C PHE A 536 -13.72 -9.34 18.61
N LEU A 537 -14.90 -9.96 18.73
CA LEU A 537 -16.12 -9.24 19.09
C LEU A 537 -16.07 -8.71 20.52
N ARG A 538 -15.44 -9.44 21.46
CA ARG A 538 -15.25 -8.95 22.84
C ARG A 538 -14.30 -7.77 22.91
N GLU A 539 -13.18 -7.83 22.21
CA GLU A 539 -12.26 -6.69 22.13
C GLU A 539 -12.94 -5.48 21.48
N LEU A 540 -13.73 -5.71 20.42
CA LEU A 540 -14.51 -4.65 19.78
C LEU A 540 -15.53 -4.02 20.74
N GLU A 541 -16.24 -4.83 21.52
CA GLU A 541 -17.20 -4.36 22.52
C GLU A 541 -16.52 -3.55 23.63
N GLU A 542 -15.37 -4.00 24.13
CA GLU A 542 -14.60 -3.30 25.17
C GLU A 542 -14.09 -1.93 24.69
N GLN A 543 -13.62 -1.84 23.44
CA GLN A 543 -13.10 -0.60 22.87
C GLN A 543 -14.18 0.33 22.30
N ALA A 544 -15.40 -0.16 22.05
CA ALA A 544 -16.49 0.59 21.43
C ALA A 544 -16.87 1.93 22.10
N PRO A 545 -16.82 2.07 23.44
CA PRO A 545 -17.11 3.35 24.08
C PRO A 545 -16.11 4.46 23.76
N VAL A 546 -14.89 4.08 23.35
CA VAL A 546 -13.74 4.96 23.14
C VAL A 546 -13.46 5.14 21.65
N LEU A 547 -13.42 4.06 20.87
CA LEU A 547 -13.09 4.05 19.44
C LEU A 547 -14.34 4.25 18.56
N THR A 548 -15.10 5.31 18.87
CA THR A 548 -16.41 5.55 18.28
C THR A 548 -16.42 5.80 16.78
N ASN A 549 -15.36 6.38 16.21
CA ASN A 549 -15.26 6.66 14.78
C ASN A 549 -14.68 5.47 14.01
N LEU A 550 -13.86 4.64 14.66
CA LEU A 550 -13.34 3.42 14.07
C LEU A 550 -14.46 2.41 13.80
N ILE A 551 -15.44 2.28 14.69
CA ILE A 551 -16.53 1.31 14.54
C ILE A 551 -17.78 1.88 13.87
N ARG A 552 -17.75 3.17 13.52
CA ARG A 552 -18.88 3.83 12.88
C ARG A 552 -18.82 3.58 11.37
N PRO A 553 -19.86 2.96 10.79
CA PRO A 553 -19.92 2.71 9.37
C PRO A 553 -20.18 4.01 8.59
N HIS A 554 -19.77 4.04 7.33
CA HIS A 554 -20.12 5.11 6.39
C HIS A 554 -21.30 4.75 5.49
N LEU A 555 -21.43 3.48 5.14
CA LEU A 555 -22.30 2.96 4.11
C LEU A 555 -23.19 1.80 4.61
N GLY A 556 -22.81 1.10 5.68
CA GLY A 556 -23.51 -0.07 6.23
C GLY A 556 -24.03 0.14 7.65
N ASN A 557 -24.26 -0.97 8.38
CA ASN A 557 -24.64 -0.94 9.79
C ASN A 557 -23.41 -1.04 10.71
N PRO A 558 -23.50 -0.53 11.95
CA PRO A 558 -22.40 -0.65 12.91
C PRO A 558 -22.09 -2.10 13.26
N LEU A 559 -20.80 -2.44 13.29
CA LEU A 559 -20.33 -3.75 13.77
C LEU A 559 -20.51 -3.93 15.28
N GLY A 560 -20.48 -2.81 16.01
CA GLY A 560 -20.62 -2.77 17.45
C GLY A 560 -21.13 -1.44 17.97
N SER A 561 -21.57 -1.45 19.21
CA SER A 561 -22.04 -0.30 19.96
C SER A 561 -21.66 -0.45 21.42
N LYS A 562 -21.94 0.58 22.23
CA LYS A 562 -21.67 0.55 23.69
C LYS A 562 -22.39 -0.57 24.44
N GLN A 563 -23.44 -1.16 23.88
CA GLN A 563 -24.30 -2.14 24.57
C GLN A 563 -24.34 -3.50 23.90
N ASN A 564 -23.93 -3.59 22.63
CA ASN A 564 -24.08 -4.80 21.85
C ASN A 564 -23.19 -4.80 20.60
N THR A 565 -22.75 -5.98 20.17
CA THR A 565 -22.10 -6.23 18.89
C THR A 565 -23.00 -7.02 17.95
N ARG A 566 -22.72 -6.97 16.63
CA ARG A 566 -23.20 -8.00 15.70
C ARG A 566 -22.79 -9.37 16.21
N LEU A 567 -23.59 -10.39 15.92
CA LEU A 567 -23.35 -11.77 16.37
C LEU A 567 -23.23 -11.89 17.90
N ASN A 568 -24.05 -11.16 18.66
CA ASN A 568 -23.95 -11.09 20.13
C ASN A 568 -23.91 -12.47 20.83
N LYS A 569 -24.60 -13.49 20.29
CA LYS A 569 -24.54 -14.85 20.85
C LYS A 569 -23.11 -15.43 20.82
N LEU A 570 -22.36 -15.15 19.77
CA LEU A 570 -20.97 -15.58 19.63
C LEU A 570 -20.06 -14.78 20.57
N ASN A 571 -20.29 -13.47 20.66
CA ASN A 571 -19.60 -12.59 21.62
C ASN A 571 -19.80 -13.06 23.08
N ALA A 572 -21.04 -13.37 23.45
CA ALA A 572 -21.37 -13.89 24.78
C ALA A 572 -20.70 -15.24 25.07
N ALA A 573 -20.59 -16.11 24.07
CA ALA A 573 -19.92 -17.40 24.18
C ALA A 573 -18.38 -17.33 24.13
N ALA A 574 -17.82 -16.17 23.79
CA ALA A 574 -16.38 -16.00 23.71
C ALA A 574 -15.70 -16.14 25.09
N PRO A 575 -14.47 -16.66 25.14
CA PRO A 575 -13.69 -16.68 26.37
C PRO A 575 -13.39 -15.24 26.85
N PRO A 576 -13.09 -15.04 28.15
CA PRO A 576 -12.70 -13.74 28.66
C PRO A 576 -11.38 -13.28 28.02
N LEU A 577 -11.25 -11.96 27.87
CA LEU A 577 -10.00 -11.32 27.49
C LEU A 577 -8.99 -11.48 28.63
N GLN A 578 -7.77 -11.83 28.26
CA GLN A 578 -6.64 -12.08 29.13
C GLN A 578 -5.52 -11.15 28.69
N ASP A 579 -5.55 -9.91 29.17
CA ASP A 579 -4.65 -8.85 28.70
C ASP A 579 -3.19 -9.25 28.83
N LYS A 580 -2.82 -9.94 29.92
CA LYS A 580 -1.45 -10.40 30.19
C LYS A 580 -1.03 -11.63 29.38
N ASN A 581 -1.95 -12.32 28.73
CA ASN A 581 -1.64 -13.47 27.90
C ASN A 581 -1.19 -13.00 26.52
N ILE A 582 0.10 -13.16 26.24
CA ILE A 582 0.73 -12.78 24.97
C ILE A 582 0.19 -13.63 23.80
N MET A 583 -0.22 -14.87 24.07
CA MET A 583 -0.70 -15.80 23.05
C MET A 583 -2.16 -15.55 22.65
N GLN A 584 -2.91 -14.78 23.44
CA GLN A 584 -4.31 -14.45 23.14
C GLN A 584 -4.38 -13.17 22.31
N MET A 585 -4.43 -13.33 20.99
CA MET A 585 -4.59 -12.25 20.03
C MET A 585 -6.07 -12.07 19.66
N ALA A 586 -6.73 -11.09 20.27
CA ALA A 586 -8.14 -10.79 19.98
C ALA A 586 -8.31 -9.92 18.72
N ALA A 587 -7.41 -8.94 18.52
CA ALA A 587 -7.36 -8.10 17.33
C ALA A 587 -5.91 -7.68 17.03
N LEU A 588 -5.66 -7.26 15.80
CA LEU A 588 -4.36 -6.73 15.35
C LEU A 588 -4.36 -5.19 15.38
N PRO A 589 -3.17 -4.55 15.34
CA PRO A 589 -3.06 -3.11 15.14
C PRO A 589 -3.51 -2.72 13.72
N LEU A 590 -3.82 -1.43 13.54
CA LEU A 590 -4.24 -0.90 12.24
C LEU A 590 -3.09 -0.95 11.22
N GLY A 591 -3.41 -1.31 9.97
CA GLY A 591 -2.43 -1.43 8.89
C GLY A 591 -1.61 -2.72 8.87
N SER A 592 -2.07 -3.79 9.54
CA SER A 592 -1.31 -5.02 9.69
C SER A 592 -1.32 -5.97 8.49
N ARG A 593 -2.27 -5.85 7.54
CA ARG A 593 -2.44 -6.86 6.47
C ARG A 593 -2.42 -6.30 5.05
N ILE A 594 -3.00 -5.14 4.81
CA ILE A 594 -3.25 -4.66 3.44
C ILE A 594 -2.32 -3.51 3.08
N LYS A 595 -1.66 -3.65 1.93
CA LYS A 595 -0.95 -2.56 1.25
C LYS A 595 -1.80 -2.01 0.13
N VAL A 596 -1.96 -0.69 0.10
CA VAL A 596 -2.61 0.04 -0.98
C VAL A 596 -1.54 0.61 -1.90
N ASP A 597 -1.65 0.35 -3.20
CA ASP A 597 -0.95 1.13 -4.22
C ASP A 597 -1.65 2.49 -4.34
N ALA A 598 -0.96 3.56 -3.92
CA ALA A 598 -1.56 4.89 -3.88
C ALA A 598 -1.89 5.47 -5.27
N TRP A 599 -1.29 4.94 -6.34
CA TRP A 599 -1.58 5.38 -7.70
C TRP A 599 -2.85 4.74 -8.23
N SER A 600 -2.85 3.41 -8.30
CA SER A 600 -3.90 2.63 -8.99
C SER A 600 -4.99 2.10 -8.06
N ASN A 601 -4.86 2.30 -6.75
CA ASN A 601 -5.73 1.75 -5.70
C ASN A 601 -5.76 0.22 -5.62
N HIS A 602 -4.83 -0.48 -6.28
CA HIS A 602 -4.75 -1.93 -6.20
C HIS A 602 -4.27 -2.37 -4.82
N LEU A 603 -4.83 -3.48 -4.35
CA LEU A 603 -4.50 -4.05 -3.05
C LEU A 603 -3.57 -5.25 -3.19
N SER A 604 -2.66 -5.36 -2.24
CA SER A 604 -1.83 -6.54 -2.03
C SER A 604 -1.72 -6.86 -0.55
N LEU A 605 -1.45 -8.13 -0.23
CA LEU A 605 -1.14 -8.52 1.14
C LEU A 605 0.27 -8.03 1.50
N LEU A 606 0.42 -7.48 2.70
CA LEU A 606 1.72 -7.11 3.24
C LEU A 606 2.58 -8.36 3.43
N ASN A 607 3.78 -8.32 2.88
CA ASN A 607 4.79 -9.35 3.11
C ASN A 607 5.63 -8.97 4.33
N VAL A 608 5.10 -9.19 5.53
CA VAL A 608 5.81 -8.90 6.79
C VAL A 608 6.38 -10.18 7.35
N LYS A 609 7.65 -10.14 7.79
CA LYS A 609 8.25 -11.23 8.54
C LYS A 609 7.55 -11.35 9.90
N PRO A 610 7.01 -12.52 10.28
CA PRO A 610 6.41 -12.71 11.60
C PRO A 610 7.43 -12.40 12.70
N VAL A 611 7.01 -11.59 13.68
CA VAL A 611 7.81 -11.26 14.87
C VAL A 611 7.11 -11.87 16.08
N ALA A 612 7.88 -12.53 16.94
CA ALA A 612 7.37 -13.04 18.22
C ALA A 612 7.18 -11.88 19.18
N LEU A 613 5.99 -11.77 19.77
CA LEU A 613 5.70 -10.75 20.77
C LEU A 613 6.50 -11.02 22.04
N LEU A 614 7.15 -9.99 22.57
CA LEU A 614 7.95 -10.06 23.79
C LEU A 614 7.15 -9.67 25.05
N SER A 615 6.07 -8.91 24.86
CA SER A 615 5.18 -8.48 25.93
C SER A 615 3.72 -8.44 25.48
N ALA A 616 2.81 -8.34 26.45
CA ALA A 616 1.38 -8.21 26.19
C ALA A 616 1.00 -6.87 25.52
N GLU A 617 1.79 -5.82 25.76
CA GLU A 617 1.55 -4.48 25.20
C GLU A 617 1.75 -4.45 23.69
N GLU A 618 2.62 -5.30 23.15
CA GLU A 618 2.90 -5.41 21.71
C GLU A 618 1.71 -5.97 20.90
N LYS A 619 0.67 -6.51 21.56
CA LYS A 619 -0.56 -6.97 20.89
C LYS A 619 -1.31 -5.82 20.19
N MET A 620 -1.30 -4.64 20.81
CA MET A 620 -1.78 -3.37 20.24
C MET A 620 -3.15 -3.47 19.51
N PRO A 621 -4.21 -4.07 20.11
CA PRO A 621 -5.48 -4.27 19.44
C PRO A 621 -6.07 -2.92 18.99
N PHE A 622 -6.40 -2.80 17.71
CA PHE A 622 -6.94 -1.58 17.08
C PHE A 622 -6.09 -0.32 17.21
N LYS A 623 -4.84 -0.41 17.73
CA LYS A 623 -4.01 0.78 17.94
C LYS A 623 -3.36 1.25 16.65
N VAL A 624 -3.19 2.55 16.55
CA VAL A 624 -2.36 3.20 15.53
C VAL A 624 -0.88 2.91 15.79
N THR A 625 -0.16 2.53 14.73
CA THR A 625 1.28 2.26 14.76
C THR A 625 2.05 3.11 13.73
N PRO A 626 3.35 3.38 13.94
CA PRO A 626 4.20 4.03 12.95
C PRO A 626 4.34 3.23 11.66
N PHE A 627 4.61 3.91 10.54
CA PHE A 627 4.91 3.28 9.27
C PHE A 627 6.41 3.00 9.13
N ASN A 628 6.75 1.87 8.50
CA ASN A 628 8.11 1.58 8.05
C ASN A 628 8.03 0.92 6.67
N LEU A 629 8.17 1.72 5.61
CA LEU A 629 7.96 1.24 4.25
C LEU A 629 9.24 0.61 3.69
N TYR A 630 9.08 -0.56 3.08
CA TYR A 630 10.09 -1.12 2.20
C TYR A 630 10.01 -0.42 0.84
N LEU A 631 10.81 0.63 0.65
CA LEU A 631 10.82 1.38 -0.61
C LEU A 631 11.55 0.60 -1.71
N LYS A 632 11.01 0.69 -2.91
CA LYS A 632 11.57 0.09 -4.12
C LYS A 632 11.40 1.08 -5.27
N ARG A 633 12.43 1.21 -6.10
CA ARG A 633 12.33 1.95 -7.37
C ARG A 633 11.61 1.08 -8.39
N LEU A 634 10.62 1.66 -9.06
CA LEU A 634 10.08 1.08 -10.28
C LEU A 634 11.14 1.22 -11.38
N PRO A 635 11.37 0.17 -12.17
CA PRO A 635 12.34 0.24 -13.27
C PRO A 635 11.90 1.31 -14.27
N ASP A 636 12.87 2.01 -14.84
CA ASP A 636 12.62 2.83 -16.02
C ASP A 636 12.03 1.90 -17.08
N GLN A 637 10.80 2.14 -17.52
CA GLN A 637 10.29 1.39 -18.66
C GLN A 637 11.18 1.78 -19.84
N GLU A 638 11.93 0.83 -20.41
CA GLU A 638 12.38 0.96 -21.80
C GLU A 638 11.11 1.25 -22.60
N MET A 639 10.99 2.48 -23.07
CA MET A 639 9.86 2.96 -23.85
C MET A 639 9.83 2.18 -25.17
N VAL A 640 9.26 0.97 -25.15
CA VAL A 640 8.75 0.33 -26.34
C VAL A 640 7.47 1.08 -26.71
N GLY A 641 7.68 2.17 -27.44
CA GLY A 641 6.69 2.82 -28.30
C GLY A 641 5.37 3.22 -27.67
N HIS A 642 5.35 4.26 -26.83
CA HIS A 642 4.26 5.24 -26.84
C HIS A 642 4.81 6.61 -26.43
N SER A 643 4.91 7.51 -27.39
CA SER A 643 5.39 8.88 -27.23
C SER A 643 4.43 9.68 -26.34
N TRP A 644 4.81 9.87 -25.07
CA TRP A 644 4.33 10.99 -24.26
C TRP A 644 5.32 12.14 -24.41
N GLN A 645 4.94 13.17 -25.18
CA GLN A 645 5.62 14.47 -25.18
C GLN A 645 4.93 15.38 -24.15
N PRO A 646 5.65 15.97 -23.18
CA PRO A 646 5.09 17.02 -22.34
C PRO A 646 4.84 18.25 -23.22
N ALA A 647 3.59 18.72 -23.25
CA ALA A 647 3.23 19.97 -23.92
C ALA A 647 3.72 21.17 -23.10
N LEU A 648 5.00 21.52 -23.27
CA LEU A 648 5.59 22.76 -22.76
C LEU A 648 6.57 23.33 -23.79
N GLU A 649 6.08 23.62 -25.00
CA GLU A 649 6.75 24.53 -25.94
C GLU A 649 5.81 24.91 -27.10
N LYS A 650 4.84 25.78 -26.81
CA LYS A 650 4.08 26.50 -27.84
C LYS A 650 3.65 27.83 -27.25
N ASP A 651 4.57 28.79 -27.22
CA ASP A 651 4.26 30.23 -27.10
C ASP A 651 5.52 31.10 -27.35
N ARG A 652 6.30 30.74 -28.39
CA ARG A 652 7.35 31.60 -28.93
C ARG A 652 7.48 31.40 -30.43
N GLU A 653 6.49 31.86 -31.20
CA GLU A 653 6.66 32.28 -32.60
C GLU A 653 5.32 32.79 -33.16
N GLU A 654 4.88 33.96 -32.70
CA GLU A 654 3.93 34.79 -33.47
C GLU A 654 4.12 36.28 -33.11
N VAL A 655 5.33 36.77 -33.33
CA VAL A 655 5.60 38.19 -33.59
C VAL A 655 6.59 38.21 -34.74
N VAL A 656 6.19 38.83 -35.86
CA VAL A 656 6.89 39.10 -37.15
C VAL A 656 6.22 38.39 -38.34
N ARG A 657 5.03 38.88 -38.74
CA ARG A 657 4.80 39.65 -39.98
C ARG A 657 3.32 39.89 -40.23
#